data_AF-A0A8D9M756-F1
#
_entry.id   AF-A0A8D9M756-F1
#
_cell.length_a   1.000
_cell.length_b   1.000
_cell.length_c   1.000
_cell.angle_alpha   90.00
_cell.angle_beta   90.00
_cell.angle_gamma   90.00
#
_symmetry.space_group_name_H-M   'P 1'
#
loop_
_entity.id
_entity.type
_entity.pdbx_description
1 polymer ?
#
loop_
_entity_poly.entity_id
_entity_poly.type
_entity_poly.pdbx_seq_one_letter_code
_entity_poly.pdbx_strand_id
1 'polypeptide(L)'
;MLKLLFAVTTILFTIAPSTHGFDPLDPYGEMIIKWDLLQSSPGHHTVLVKIENKQEYRHVEKPGWKLSWHWVNKTVIWDMRGAETTEQGNCSAFAASETLPHCCLRRPTIVDLLPGAPFNMQVSNCCRGGVLTSMSQDRINYVSAFHMTIGSFPDDDPGEFTMPYDFDIGVPGYTCGNATSVDPTKYSTDKGRRKTQALAFSRSHLKTSDMASNSAWKLDDHPKLPKGKTIALIVLDGWGESAPDEYNCIHTAPTPTMDSLKNGRPDTWTLIKAHGTAVGLPSEDDMGNSEVGHNALGAGRIFAQGAKLCDIALASGKIFDGEGFKYVSESFEKNTLHFVGLLSDGGVHSRLDQLQLLIKGSAERGAKRIRVHILTDGRDVLDGSSVGFVETLEADLAKLRDNGVDAQIASGGGRMYVTLDRYENDWGVVKRGWDAQVLGEAPHKFKNAVEAVKTLRKEPGANDQYLPPFVIVDDAGKAVGPIVDGDAVVTFNFRADRMVMHAKALEYEDFDKFDRVRFPKIRYAGMLEYDGELKLPSRYLVSPPEIDRTSGEYLTHNGVSTFACSETVKFGHVTFFWNGNRSGYFNEKLEQYVEIPSDSGISFNVKPKMKALEIAEKARDAILSGKFDQVRVNLPNSDMVGHTGDIDATVVACEAADVAVKMILDAIEQVKGIYVVTADHGNAEDMVKRDKAGKPALDKEGKLQILTSHTLKPVPIAIGGPGLSEGVRFRKDLETPGLANVAATVMNLHGFVAPADYEPTLIEVVE
;
A
#
# COMPACT_ATOMS: atom_id res chain seq x y z
N MET A 1 -26.41 26.73 -38.96
CA MET A 1 -26.70 25.28 -38.89
C MET A 1 -25.45 24.56 -39.40
N LEU A 2 -24.68 23.85 -38.56
CA LEU A 2 -24.94 22.48 -38.03
C LEU A 2 -24.87 21.46 -39.20
N LYS A 3 -24.03 20.41 -39.29
CA LYS A 3 -23.15 19.59 -38.41
C LYS A 3 -22.06 18.94 -39.33
N LEU A 4 -20.96 18.25 -38.95
CA LEU A 4 -20.30 17.86 -37.69
C LEU A 4 -18.78 17.58 -37.96
N LEU A 5 -17.99 17.37 -36.90
CA LEU A 5 -16.63 16.79 -36.84
C LEU A 5 -16.51 15.33 -37.36
N PHE A 6 -15.31 14.94 -37.81
CA PHE A 6 -14.49 13.92 -37.12
C PHE A 6 -13.04 13.92 -37.64
N ALA A 7 -12.08 14.22 -36.76
CA ALA A 7 -10.65 14.02 -36.99
C ALA A 7 -10.17 12.92 -36.03
N VAL A 8 -9.46 11.93 -36.55
CA VAL A 8 -8.93 10.81 -35.75
C VAL A 8 -7.54 11.19 -35.24
N THR A 9 -7.41 11.43 -33.94
CA THR A 9 -6.13 11.65 -33.28
C THR A 9 -5.60 10.31 -32.77
N THR A 10 -4.47 9.87 -33.31
CA THR A 10 -3.79 8.65 -32.85
C THR A 10 -3.07 8.94 -31.53
N ILE A 11 -3.65 8.50 -30.41
CA ILE A 11 -3.01 8.52 -29.09
C ILE A 11 -2.12 7.27 -28.99
N LEU A 12 -0.81 7.44 -28.97
CA LEU A 12 0.09 6.39 -28.49
C LEU A 12 0.01 6.36 -26.96
N PHE A 13 -0.63 5.32 -26.42
CA PHE A 13 -0.46 4.96 -25.02
C PHE A 13 0.89 4.23 -24.86
N THR A 14 1.89 4.91 -24.30
CA THR A 14 3.05 4.25 -23.71
C THR A 14 2.64 3.68 -22.35
N ILE A 15 2.28 2.40 -22.34
CA ILE A 15 2.02 1.66 -21.10
C ILE A 15 3.36 1.49 -20.38
N ALA A 16 3.50 2.10 -19.20
CA ALA A 16 4.62 1.81 -18.30
C ALA A 16 4.56 0.33 -17.89
N PRO A 17 5.67 -0.42 -17.95
CA PRO A 17 5.65 -1.84 -17.62
C PRO A 17 5.36 -2.03 -16.13
N SER A 18 4.37 -2.86 -15.82
CA SER A 18 4.07 -3.32 -14.48
C SER A 18 5.30 -3.97 -13.81
N THR A 19 5.33 -4.01 -12.49
CA THR A 19 6.38 -4.68 -11.72
C THR A 19 6.22 -6.21 -11.76
N HIS A 20 6.43 -6.84 -12.92
CA HIS A 20 6.19 -8.29 -13.15
C HIS A 20 7.05 -9.26 -12.32
N GLY A 21 8.04 -8.77 -11.57
CA GLY A 21 9.05 -9.58 -10.89
C GLY A 21 8.64 -10.15 -9.53
N PHE A 22 7.97 -9.35 -8.70
CA PHE A 22 7.79 -9.62 -7.28
C PHE A 22 6.31 -9.78 -6.94
N ASP A 23 5.95 -10.90 -6.30
CA ASP A 23 4.62 -11.10 -5.71
C ASP A 23 4.73 -11.05 -4.18
N PRO A 24 4.08 -10.07 -3.50
CA PRO A 24 4.09 -9.98 -2.04
C PRO A 24 3.49 -11.21 -1.33
N LEU A 25 2.69 -12.02 -2.03
CA LEU A 25 2.10 -13.26 -1.50
C LEU A 25 3.03 -14.46 -1.64
N ASP A 26 4.09 -14.37 -2.46
CA ASP A 26 5.05 -15.46 -2.70
C ASP A 26 6.50 -14.96 -2.89
N PRO A 27 7.07 -14.25 -1.89
CA PRO A 27 8.38 -13.61 -2.01
C PRO A 27 9.56 -14.59 -2.16
N TYR A 28 9.36 -15.86 -1.81
CA TYR A 28 10.38 -16.92 -1.84
C TYR A 28 10.15 -17.97 -2.94
N GLY A 29 9.10 -17.83 -3.75
CA GLY A 29 8.71 -18.86 -4.69
C GLY A 29 9.79 -19.14 -5.75
N GLU A 30 10.27 -20.38 -5.77
CA GLU A 30 11.40 -20.81 -6.60
C GLU A 30 10.93 -21.24 -7.99
N MET A 31 11.50 -20.65 -9.04
CA MET A 31 11.37 -21.15 -10.40
C MET A 31 12.52 -22.11 -10.73
N ILE A 32 12.21 -23.22 -11.40
CA ILE A 32 13.20 -24.24 -11.75
C ILE A 32 13.20 -24.45 -13.25
N ILE A 33 14.37 -24.29 -13.87
CA ILE A 33 14.61 -24.76 -15.24
C ILE A 33 15.31 -26.12 -15.15
N LYS A 34 14.73 -27.10 -15.83
CA LYS A 34 15.24 -28.47 -15.96
C LYS A 34 15.63 -28.72 -17.41
N TRP A 35 16.85 -29.18 -17.64
CA TRP A 35 17.35 -29.52 -18.98
C TRP A 35 17.76 -31.00 -19.01
N ASP A 36 16.89 -31.82 -19.58
CA ASP A 36 17.05 -33.27 -19.65
C ASP A 36 17.58 -33.69 -21.03
N LEU A 37 18.76 -34.30 -21.09
CA LEU A 37 19.29 -34.89 -22.33
C LEU A 37 18.64 -36.27 -22.55
N LEU A 38 17.75 -36.38 -23.55
CA LEU A 38 17.00 -37.61 -23.82
C LEU A 38 17.72 -38.57 -24.77
N GLN A 39 18.37 -38.02 -25.80
CA GLN A 39 19.12 -38.78 -26.80
C GLN A 39 20.35 -37.99 -27.23
N SER A 40 21.46 -38.71 -27.44
CA SER A 40 22.72 -38.14 -27.91
C SER A 40 23.26 -38.96 -29.07
N SER A 41 23.63 -38.28 -30.15
CA SER A 41 24.28 -38.83 -31.36
C SER A 41 25.29 -37.81 -31.89
N PRO A 42 26.30 -38.21 -32.69
CA PRO A 42 27.30 -37.28 -33.21
C PRO A 42 26.65 -36.09 -33.93
N GLY A 43 26.87 -34.88 -33.42
CA GLY A 43 26.32 -33.63 -33.97
C GLY A 43 24.82 -33.39 -33.77
N HIS A 44 24.08 -34.31 -33.12
CA HIS A 44 22.64 -34.17 -32.87
C HIS A 44 22.22 -34.69 -31.49
N HIS A 45 21.58 -33.84 -30.71
CA HIS A 45 21.05 -34.17 -29.38
C HIS A 45 19.57 -33.81 -29.28
N THR A 46 18.76 -34.65 -28.63
CA THR A 46 17.37 -34.34 -28.29
C THR A 46 17.28 -34.05 -26.80
N VAL A 47 16.74 -32.88 -26.46
CA VAL A 47 16.58 -32.43 -25.08
C VAL A 47 15.12 -32.09 -24.77
N LEU A 48 14.71 -32.39 -23.53
CA LEU A 48 13.45 -31.96 -22.95
C LEU A 48 13.77 -30.88 -21.93
N VAL A 49 13.20 -29.70 -22.12
CA VAL A 49 13.34 -28.58 -21.20
C VAL A 49 12.01 -28.36 -20.50
N LYS A 50 12.06 -28.09 -19.20
CA LYS A 50 10.87 -27.77 -18.40
C LYS A 50 11.10 -26.53 -17.58
N ILE A 51 10.05 -25.73 -17.47
CA ILE A 51 9.92 -24.66 -16.49
C ILE A 51 8.92 -25.16 -15.45
N GLU A 52 9.37 -25.33 -14.22
CA GLU A 52 8.50 -25.59 -13.07
C GLU A 52 8.43 -24.32 -12.25
N ASN A 53 7.28 -23.65 -12.28
CA ASN A 53 7.00 -22.49 -11.46
C ASN A 53 6.38 -22.92 -10.13
N LYS A 54 7.03 -22.60 -9.01
CA LYS A 54 6.42 -22.77 -7.67
C LYS A 54 5.72 -21.52 -7.16
N GLN A 55 5.78 -20.40 -7.89
CA GLN A 55 5.03 -19.19 -7.53
C GLN A 55 3.56 -19.35 -7.90
N GLU A 56 2.68 -19.56 -6.92
CA GLU A 56 1.26 -19.85 -7.18
C GLU A 56 0.46 -18.63 -7.68
N TYR A 57 0.98 -17.41 -7.53
CA TYR A 57 0.27 -16.14 -7.78
C TYR A 57 0.84 -15.27 -8.92
N ARG A 58 2.00 -15.64 -9.47
CA ARG A 58 2.70 -14.88 -10.52
C ARG A 58 1.84 -14.64 -11.76
N HIS A 59 1.89 -13.44 -12.35
CA HIS A 59 1.31 -13.20 -13.67
C HIS A 59 2.24 -13.64 -14.81
N VAL A 60 1.68 -14.28 -15.84
CA VAL A 60 2.36 -14.64 -17.09
C VAL A 60 1.49 -14.18 -18.27
N GLU A 61 2.07 -13.34 -19.13
CA GLU A 61 1.39 -12.77 -20.29
C GLU A 61 1.26 -13.78 -21.45
N LYS A 62 0.31 -13.53 -22.37
CA LYS A 62 0.17 -14.34 -23.59
C LYS A 62 1.36 -14.05 -24.54
N PRO A 63 1.91 -15.07 -25.23
CA PRO A 63 1.35 -16.41 -25.43
C PRO A 63 1.69 -17.46 -24.36
N GLY A 64 2.39 -17.09 -23.28
CA GLY A 64 2.68 -17.99 -22.16
C GLY A 64 4.10 -17.86 -21.67
N TRP A 65 4.74 -18.97 -21.27
CA TRP A 65 6.12 -18.92 -20.81
C TRP A 65 7.07 -18.48 -21.93
N LYS A 66 7.98 -17.56 -21.57
CA LYS A 66 9.10 -17.12 -22.39
C LYS A 66 10.40 -17.61 -21.77
N LEU A 67 11.34 -18.04 -22.59
CA LEU A 67 12.68 -18.43 -22.12
C LEU A 67 13.74 -18.10 -23.17
N SER A 68 14.84 -17.50 -22.74
CA SER A 68 16.05 -17.29 -23.54
C SER A 68 17.27 -17.82 -22.80
N TRP A 69 18.35 -18.09 -23.51
CA TRP A 69 19.63 -18.58 -22.97
C TRP A 69 20.77 -18.29 -23.94
N HIS A 70 22.01 -18.45 -23.51
CA HIS A 70 23.18 -18.40 -24.38
C HIS A 70 23.75 -19.80 -24.65
N TRP A 71 24.06 -20.09 -25.91
CA TRP A 71 24.85 -21.26 -26.26
C TRP A 71 26.34 -21.03 -25.97
N VAL A 72 27.01 -22.04 -25.39
CA VAL A 72 28.47 -22.02 -25.16
C VAL A 72 29.20 -22.09 -26.50
N ASN A 73 28.84 -23.09 -27.33
CA ASN A 73 29.38 -23.31 -28.67
C ASN A 73 28.41 -22.77 -29.75
N LYS A 74 28.75 -22.86 -31.04
CA LYS A 74 27.76 -22.57 -32.08
C LYS A 74 26.81 -23.75 -32.21
N THR A 75 25.64 -23.62 -31.61
CA THR A 75 24.58 -24.63 -31.61
C THR A 75 23.35 -24.08 -32.34
N VAL A 76 22.72 -24.92 -33.16
CA VAL A 76 21.44 -24.65 -33.82
C VAL A 76 20.33 -25.52 -33.26
N ILE A 77 19.10 -25.06 -33.42
CA ILE A 77 17.88 -25.80 -33.15
C ILE A 77 17.36 -26.31 -34.50
N TRP A 78 17.23 -27.63 -34.64
CA TRP A 78 16.76 -28.31 -35.86
C TRP A 78 15.25 -28.54 -35.88
N ASP A 79 14.68 -28.99 -34.75
CA ASP A 79 13.24 -29.25 -34.56
C ASP A 79 12.83 -28.77 -33.17
N MET A 80 11.59 -28.30 -33.00
CA MET A 80 11.05 -27.85 -31.71
C MET A 80 9.55 -28.18 -31.59
N ARG A 81 9.12 -28.64 -30.41
CA ARG A 81 7.73 -29.02 -30.11
C ARG A 81 7.33 -28.55 -28.72
N GLY A 82 6.11 -28.07 -28.59
CA GLY A 82 5.53 -27.46 -27.39
C GLY A 82 5.80 -25.96 -27.23
N ALA A 83 6.82 -25.44 -27.91
CA ALA A 83 7.20 -24.04 -27.99
C ALA A 83 7.63 -23.70 -29.43
N GLU A 84 7.83 -22.42 -29.72
CA GLU A 84 8.47 -21.92 -30.94
C GLU A 84 9.50 -20.83 -30.63
N THR A 85 10.44 -20.57 -31.54
CA THR A 85 11.43 -19.49 -31.40
C THR A 85 10.86 -18.20 -31.97
N THR A 86 11.04 -17.07 -31.28
CA THR A 86 10.54 -15.76 -31.74
C THR A 86 11.19 -15.31 -33.06
N GLU A 87 12.42 -15.78 -33.34
CA GLU A 87 13.17 -15.50 -34.55
C GLU A 87 14.03 -16.72 -34.96
N GLN A 88 14.15 -16.97 -36.27
CA GLN A 88 15.03 -18.02 -36.82
C GLN A 88 16.51 -17.58 -36.81
N GLY A 89 16.79 -16.29 -36.97
CA GLY A 89 18.15 -15.77 -37.13
C GLY A 89 18.80 -16.13 -38.47
N ASN A 90 20.11 -15.91 -38.58
CA ASN A 90 20.85 -16.15 -39.82
C ASN A 90 21.31 -17.62 -39.93
N CYS A 91 20.59 -18.43 -40.70
CA CYS A 91 20.93 -19.82 -41.00
C CYS A 91 21.69 -20.02 -42.34
N SER A 92 22.32 -18.99 -42.91
CA SER A 92 22.95 -19.09 -44.25
C SER A 92 24.04 -20.16 -44.38
N ALA A 93 24.71 -20.52 -43.27
CA ALA A 93 25.68 -21.63 -43.22
C ALA A 93 25.07 -23.00 -43.60
N PHE A 94 23.75 -23.14 -43.54
CA PHE A 94 23.01 -24.37 -43.86
C PHE A 94 22.28 -24.28 -45.21
N ALA A 95 22.56 -23.28 -46.05
CA ALA A 95 21.87 -23.09 -47.34
C ALA A 95 22.04 -24.24 -48.35
N ALA A 96 22.99 -25.16 -48.11
CA ALA A 96 23.19 -26.38 -48.90
C ALA A 96 22.46 -27.63 -48.32
N SER A 97 21.76 -27.49 -47.19
CA SER A 97 20.96 -28.56 -46.57
C SER A 97 19.58 -28.65 -47.23
N GLU A 98 19.01 -29.87 -47.31
CA GLU A 98 17.62 -30.08 -47.77
C GLU A 98 16.59 -29.43 -46.83
N THR A 99 16.94 -29.23 -45.56
CA THR A 99 16.12 -28.54 -44.56
C THR A 99 16.96 -27.51 -43.81
N LEU A 100 16.42 -26.31 -43.63
CA LEU A 100 17.04 -25.27 -42.78
C LEU A 100 16.72 -25.54 -41.31
N PRO A 101 17.64 -25.23 -40.36
CA PRO A 101 17.35 -25.30 -38.94
C PRO A 101 16.20 -24.38 -38.54
N HIS A 102 15.43 -24.79 -37.54
CA HIS A 102 14.38 -23.99 -36.87
C HIS A 102 14.92 -22.68 -36.29
N CYS A 103 16.14 -22.67 -35.74
CA CYS A 103 16.80 -21.44 -35.28
C CYS A 103 18.33 -21.55 -35.24
N CYS A 104 19.03 -20.49 -35.66
CA CYS A 104 20.49 -20.36 -35.66
C CYS A 104 21.01 -19.20 -34.80
N LEU A 105 20.17 -18.61 -33.93
CA LEU A 105 20.60 -17.55 -33.01
C LEU A 105 21.51 -18.09 -31.90
N ARG A 106 22.54 -17.31 -31.56
CA ARG A 106 23.44 -17.60 -30.43
C ARG A 106 22.76 -17.42 -29.06
N ARG A 107 21.78 -16.51 -28.99
CA ARG A 107 20.88 -16.31 -27.85
C ARG A 107 19.43 -16.49 -28.32
N PRO A 108 18.95 -17.73 -28.53
CA PRO A 108 17.56 -17.95 -28.94
C PRO A 108 16.60 -17.49 -27.83
N THR A 109 15.41 -17.07 -28.23
CA THR A 109 14.28 -16.82 -27.34
C THR A 109 13.12 -17.68 -27.83
N ILE A 110 12.51 -18.44 -26.92
CA ILE A 110 11.34 -19.28 -27.19
C ILE A 110 10.13 -18.79 -26.42
N VAL A 111 8.96 -19.11 -26.94
CA VAL A 111 7.66 -18.88 -26.32
C VAL A 111 6.79 -20.14 -26.42
N ASP A 112 5.95 -20.37 -25.41
CA ASP A 112 4.93 -21.42 -25.43
C ASP A 112 4.01 -21.31 -26.65
N LEU A 113 3.61 -22.46 -27.20
CA LEU A 113 2.48 -22.52 -28.13
C LEU A 113 1.15 -22.27 -27.40
N LEU A 114 0.16 -21.76 -28.14
CA LEU A 114 -1.19 -21.53 -27.62
C LEU A 114 -2.06 -22.80 -27.61
N PRO A 115 -3.15 -22.83 -26.80
CA PRO A 115 -4.14 -23.90 -26.86
C PRO A 115 -4.73 -24.07 -28.27
N GLY A 116 -4.78 -25.31 -28.75
CA GLY A 116 -5.25 -25.64 -30.10
C GLY A 116 -4.14 -25.90 -31.13
N ALA A 117 -2.86 -25.81 -30.76
CA ALA A 117 -1.75 -26.18 -31.64
C ALA A 117 -1.88 -27.62 -32.21
N PRO A 118 -1.39 -27.91 -33.44
CA PRO A 118 -1.50 -29.23 -34.06
C PRO A 118 -0.91 -30.35 -33.19
N PHE A 119 -1.56 -31.53 -33.15
CA PHE A 119 -1.16 -32.64 -32.27
C PHE A 119 0.29 -33.10 -32.45
N ASN A 120 0.83 -33.05 -33.67
CA ASN A 120 2.22 -33.38 -33.98
C ASN A 120 3.25 -32.39 -33.41
N MET A 121 2.81 -31.18 -33.02
CA MET A 121 3.61 -30.13 -32.37
C MET A 121 3.48 -30.16 -30.84
N GLN A 122 2.65 -31.02 -30.26
CA GLN A 122 2.41 -31.10 -28.82
C GLN A 122 3.35 -32.08 -28.09
N VAL A 123 3.65 -31.78 -26.84
CA VAL A 123 4.30 -32.63 -25.84
C VAL A 123 3.51 -32.57 -24.51
N SER A 124 3.90 -33.37 -23.51
CA SER A 124 3.21 -33.34 -22.21
C SER A 124 3.53 -32.04 -21.46
N ASN A 125 2.50 -31.35 -20.95
CA ASN A 125 2.57 -30.05 -20.27
C ASN A 125 3.00 -28.84 -21.13
N CYS A 126 2.77 -28.87 -22.45
CA CYS A 126 2.91 -27.69 -23.31
C CYS A 126 1.55 -27.17 -23.80
N CYS A 127 1.57 -26.17 -24.69
CA CYS A 127 0.40 -25.65 -25.41
C CYS A 127 -0.73 -25.12 -24.50
N ARG A 128 -0.41 -24.65 -23.29
CA ARG A 128 -1.40 -24.15 -22.31
C ARG A 128 -1.66 -22.64 -22.40
N GLY A 129 -0.87 -21.91 -23.17
CA GLY A 129 -0.96 -20.45 -23.25
C GLY A 129 -0.44 -19.71 -22.01
N GLY A 130 0.11 -20.44 -21.03
CA GLY A 130 0.84 -19.98 -19.84
C GLY A 130 0.14 -19.05 -18.85
N VAL A 131 -1.07 -18.55 -19.11
CA VAL A 131 -1.69 -17.51 -18.26
C VAL A 131 -1.98 -18.03 -16.84
N LEU A 132 -1.12 -17.62 -15.90
CA LEU A 132 -1.44 -17.50 -14.50
C LEU A 132 -1.92 -16.06 -14.25
N THR A 133 -3.00 -15.87 -13.49
CA THR A 133 -3.44 -14.55 -13.05
C THR A 133 -3.30 -14.46 -11.54
N SER A 134 -2.84 -13.32 -11.02
CA SER A 134 -2.72 -13.06 -9.58
C SER A 134 -4.06 -13.09 -8.83
N MET A 135 -5.18 -13.17 -9.57
CA MET A 135 -6.54 -13.25 -9.05
C MET A 135 -7.07 -14.70 -8.96
N SER A 136 -6.36 -15.70 -9.50
CA SER A 136 -6.85 -17.09 -9.56
C SER A 136 -5.73 -18.13 -9.58
N GLN A 137 -5.65 -18.99 -8.57
CA GLN A 137 -4.74 -20.14 -8.55
C GLN A 137 -5.15 -21.19 -9.61
N ASP A 138 -4.30 -21.42 -10.63
CA ASP A 138 -4.46 -22.55 -11.56
C ASP A 138 -3.30 -23.56 -11.42
N ARG A 139 -3.55 -24.62 -10.65
CA ARG A 139 -2.64 -25.75 -10.42
C ARG A 139 -2.39 -26.62 -11.66
N ILE A 140 -2.94 -26.28 -12.83
CA ILE A 140 -2.69 -26.97 -14.10
C ILE A 140 -1.60 -26.24 -14.92
N ASN A 141 -1.38 -24.93 -14.73
CA ASN A 141 -0.48 -24.12 -15.56
C ASN A 141 0.91 -23.85 -14.96
N TYR A 142 1.21 -24.39 -13.78
CA TYR A 142 2.49 -24.22 -13.08
C TYR A 142 3.71 -24.90 -13.74
N VAL A 143 3.51 -25.73 -14.76
CA VAL A 143 4.60 -26.36 -15.53
C VAL A 143 4.40 -26.12 -17.02
N SER A 144 5.45 -25.61 -17.68
CA SER A 144 5.61 -25.75 -19.14
C SER A 144 6.76 -26.70 -19.49
N ALA A 145 6.68 -27.32 -20.65
CA ALA A 145 7.69 -28.22 -21.18
C ALA A 145 7.76 -28.14 -22.71
N PHE A 146 8.97 -28.28 -23.25
CA PHE A 146 9.22 -28.25 -24.69
C PHE A 146 10.35 -29.22 -25.05
N HIS A 147 10.21 -29.88 -26.20
CA HIS A 147 11.26 -30.69 -26.79
C HIS A 147 11.98 -29.89 -27.86
N MET A 148 13.30 -30.06 -27.96
CA MET A 148 14.05 -29.58 -29.10
C MET A 148 15.12 -30.60 -29.52
N THR A 149 15.38 -30.67 -30.81
CA THR A 149 16.57 -31.32 -31.36
C THR A 149 17.57 -30.24 -31.71
N ILE A 150 18.78 -30.34 -31.18
CA ILE A 150 19.87 -29.38 -31.37
C ILE A 150 21.06 -30.05 -32.06
N GLY A 151 21.94 -29.25 -32.68
CA GLY A 151 23.16 -29.75 -33.30
C GLY A 151 24.21 -28.67 -33.53
N SER A 152 25.39 -29.07 -34.00
CA SER A 152 26.52 -28.18 -34.25
C SER A 152 26.46 -27.50 -35.64
N PHE A 153 27.23 -26.44 -35.84
CA PHE A 153 27.49 -25.88 -37.17
C PHE A 153 28.37 -26.82 -38.02
N PRO A 154 28.32 -26.74 -39.37
CA PRO A 154 28.97 -27.72 -40.25
C PRO A 154 30.50 -27.83 -40.12
N ASP A 155 31.16 -26.75 -39.68
CA ASP A 155 32.62 -26.66 -39.54
C ASP A 155 33.11 -26.80 -38.07
N ASP A 156 32.20 -26.98 -37.11
CA ASP A 156 32.55 -27.13 -35.69
C ASP A 156 32.62 -28.62 -35.31
N ASP A 157 33.51 -28.98 -34.37
CA ASP A 157 33.59 -30.34 -33.81
C ASP A 157 32.22 -30.72 -33.20
N PRO A 158 31.62 -31.89 -33.54
CA PRO A 158 30.38 -32.33 -32.93
C PRO A 158 30.43 -32.41 -31.39
N GLY A 159 31.62 -32.64 -30.81
CA GLY A 159 31.89 -32.44 -29.39
C GLY A 159 31.06 -33.28 -28.40
N GLU A 160 31.21 -32.98 -27.10
CA GLU A 160 30.27 -33.41 -26.07
C GLU A 160 29.20 -32.34 -25.85
N PHE A 161 27.96 -32.76 -25.58
CA PHE A 161 26.85 -31.85 -25.31
C PHE A 161 27.19 -30.91 -24.15
N THR A 162 27.32 -29.63 -24.47
CA THR A 162 27.62 -28.58 -23.48
C THR A 162 26.33 -27.83 -23.14
N MET A 163 26.04 -27.68 -21.85
CA MET A 163 24.81 -27.06 -21.39
C MET A 163 24.80 -25.54 -21.67
N PRO A 164 23.66 -24.97 -22.11
CA PRO A 164 23.51 -23.51 -22.19
C PRO A 164 23.53 -22.84 -20.81
N TYR A 165 23.81 -21.53 -20.80
CA TYR A 165 23.94 -20.69 -19.61
C TYR A 165 23.13 -19.38 -19.77
N ASP A 166 23.15 -18.53 -18.75
CA ASP A 166 22.45 -17.23 -18.74
C ASP A 166 20.97 -17.34 -19.15
N PHE A 167 20.24 -18.24 -18.48
CA PHE A 167 18.80 -18.39 -18.71
C PHE A 167 18.03 -17.18 -18.20
N ASP A 168 17.17 -16.64 -19.05
CA ASP A 168 16.36 -15.45 -18.77
C ASP A 168 14.93 -15.69 -19.29
N ILE A 169 13.96 -15.61 -18.38
CA ILE A 169 12.53 -15.82 -18.64
C ILE A 169 11.81 -14.56 -19.15
N GLY A 170 12.56 -13.47 -19.42
CA GLY A 170 12.04 -12.22 -19.96
C GLY A 170 11.23 -11.39 -18.96
N VAL A 171 11.47 -11.58 -17.66
CA VAL A 171 10.78 -10.88 -16.57
C VAL A 171 11.80 -10.21 -15.63
N PRO A 172 11.71 -8.89 -15.38
CA PRO A 172 12.60 -8.17 -14.47
C PRO A 172 12.63 -8.77 -13.06
N GLY A 173 13.76 -8.65 -12.37
CA GLY A 173 13.90 -9.01 -10.95
C GLY A 173 14.31 -10.46 -10.66
N TYR A 174 14.51 -11.31 -11.67
CA TYR A 174 15.04 -12.67 -11.50
C TYR A 174 16.52 -12.76 -11.86
N THR A 175 17.29 -13.41 -10.99
CA THR A 175 18.64 -13.88 -11.31
C THR A 175 18.65 -15.40 -11.40
N CYS A 176 19.08 -15.94 -12.53
CA CYS A 176 19.31 -17.37 -12.68
C CYS A 176 20.64 -17.76 -12.04
N GLY A 177 20.61 -18.70 -11.09
CA GLY A 177 21.83 -19.31 -10.56
C GLY A 177 22.49 -20.23 -11.58
N ASN A 178 23.80 -20.45 -11.41
CA ASN A 178 24.56 -21.39 -12.23
C ASN A 178 23.87 -22.76 -12.32
N ALA A 179 23.85 -23.32 -13.52
CA ALA A 179 23.30 -24.66 -13.73
C ALA A 179 24.14 -25.72 -13.01
N THR A 180 23.48 -26.67 -12.36
CA THR A 180 24.12 -27.76 -11.62
C THR A 180 23.71 -29.11 -12.20
N SER A 181 24.66 -30.01 -12.43
CA SER A 181 24.33 -31.39 -12.82
C SER A 181 23.83 -32.18 -11.62
N VAL A 182 22.75 -32.93 -11.79
CA VAL A 182 22.09 -33.72 -10.73
C VAL A 182 21.54 -35.04 -11.31
N ASP A 183 21.10 -35.96 -10.46
CA ASP A 183 20.71 -37.33 -10.86
C ASP A 183 19.67 -37.39 -12.00
N PRO A 184 19.91 -38.14 -13.10
CA PRO A 184 19.07 -38.07 -14.29
C PRO A 184 17.59 -38.39 -14.06
N THR A 185 16.73 -37.48 -14.54
CA THR A 185 15.28 -37.57 -14.39
C THR A 185 14.72 -38.89 -14.91
N LYS A 186 13.87 -39.53 -14.10
CA LYS A 186 13.16 -40.78 -14.44
C LYS A 186 11.68 -40.48 -14.70
N TYR A 187 11.25 -40.64 -15.95
CA TYR A 187 9.84 -40.47 -16.36
C TYR A 187 9.11 -41.80 -16.32
N SER A 188 7.88 -41.77 -15.80
CA SER A 188 6.90 -42.83 -16.00
C SER A 188 6.12 -42.56 -17.27
N THR A 189 6.31 -43.38 -18.29
CA THR A 189 5.48 -43.44 -19.49
C THR A 189 4.47 -44.59 -19.39
N ASP A 190 3.42 -44.53 -20.22
CA ASP A 190 2.40 -45.59 -20.32
C ASP A 190 1.77 -45.99 -18.95
N LYS A 191 1.19 -44.99 -18.26
CA LYS A 191 0.46 -45.16 -16.99
C LYS A 191 1.23 -45.91 -15.88
N GLY A 192 2.55 -45.78 -15.83
CA GLY A 192 3.40 -46.45 -14.83
C GLY A 192 4.13 -47.70 -15.33
N ARG A 193 3.78 -48.22 -16.52
CA ARG A 193 4.30 -49.50 -17.03
C ARG A 193 5.73 -49.41 -17.56
N ARG A 194 6.21 -48.24 -17.98
CA ARG A 194 7.57 -48.05 -18.50
C ARG A 194 8.27 -46.87 -17.83
N LYS A 195 9.47 -47.10 -17.31
CA LYS A 195 10.35 -46.03 -16.82
C LYS A 195 11.42 -45.73 -17.88
N THR A 196 11.57 -44.47 -18.24
CA THR A 196 12.63 -43.97 -19.12
C THR A 196 13.49 -43.01 -18.30
N GLN A 197 14.81 -43.06 -18.45
CA GLN A 197 15.76 -42.21 -17.73
C GLN A 197 16.50 -41.33 -18.75
N ALA A 198 16.70 -40.05 -18.41
CA ALA A 198 17.56 -39.16 -19.19
C ALA A 198 19.02 -39.65 -19.17
N LEU A 199 19.80 -39.33 -20.21
CA LEU A 199 21.21 -39.69 -20.31
C LEU A 199 22.09 -38.78 -19.43
N ALA A 200 21.72 -37.49 -19.36
CA ALA A 200 22.31 -36.50 -18.48
C ALA A 200 21.22 -35.49 -18.07
N PHE A 201 21.40 -34.84 -16.92
CA PHE A 201 20.45 -33.87 -16.40
C PHE A 201 21.17 -32.76 -15.63
N SER A 202 20.63 -31.56 -15.76
CA SER A 202 21.04 -30.42 -14.97
C SER A 202 19.86 -29.49 -14.68
N ARG A 203 19.96 -28.82 -13.53
CA ARG A 203 18.95 -27.95 -12.94
C ARG A 203 19.55 -26.56 -12.70
N SER A 204 18.82 -25.54 -13.12
CA SER A 204 19.07 -24.14 -12.75
C SER A 204 17.94 -23.65 -11.86
N HIS A 205 18.29 -22.89 -10.82
CA HIS A 205 17.34 -22.27 -9.92
C HIS A 205 17.24 -20.79 -10.27
N LEU A 206 16.05 -20.32 -10.65
CA LEU A 206 15.73 -18.91 -10.67
C LEU A 206 15.10 -18.59 -9.32
N LYS A 207 15.76 -17.71 -8.59
CA LYS A 207 15.26 -17.18 -7.33
C LYS A 207 14.89 -15.71 -7.55
N THR A 208 13.86 -15.24 -6.85
CA THR A 208 13.88 -13.85 -6.37
C THR A 208 15.19 -13.65 -5.62
N SER A 209 15.86 -12.52 -5.76
CA SER A 209 17.24 -12.36 -5.28
C SER A 209 17.35 -12.66 -3.77
N ASP A 210 17.90 -13.82 -3.41
CA ASP A 210 18.11 -14.26 -2.03
C ASP A 210 19.15 -13.35 -1.35
N MET A 211 18.69 -12.26 -0.76
CA MET A 211 19.50 -11.22 -0.12
C MET A 211 20.04 -11.63 1.27
N ALA A 212 20.72 -12.78 1.34
CA ALA A 212 21.31 -13.33 2.56
C ALA A 212 22.84 -13.14 2.61
N SER A 213 23.30 -11.88 2.64
CA SER A 213 24.68 -11.51 2.96
C SER A 213 24.77 -10.01 3.29
N ASN A 214 25.81 -9.58 4.03
CA ASN A 214 26.08 -8.15 4.32
C ASN A 214 26.23 -7.26 3.07
N SER A 215 26.28 -7.83 1.87
CA SER A 215 26.18 -7.09 0.60
C SER A 215 24.81 -6.46 0.36
N ALA A 216 23.72 -7.01 0.91
CA ALA A 216 22.35 -6.57 0.60
C ALA A 216 22.03 -5.15 1.05
N TRP A 217 22.69 -4.69 2.12
CA TRP A 217 22.50 -3.35 2.68
C TRP A 217 23.52 -2.32 2.16
N LYS A 218 24.54 -2.76 1.42
CA LYS A 218 25.59 -1.88 0.95
C LYS A 218 25.06 -1.05 -0.23
N LEU A 219 24.99 0.27 -0.05
CA LEU A 219 24.69 1.19 -1.14
C LEU A 219 25.97 1.52 -1.92
N ASP A 220 25.84 1.58 -3.24
CA ASP A 220 26.88 2.06 -4.16
C ASP A 220 27.08 3.57 -4.04
N ASP A 221 28.27 4.03 -4.41
CA ASP A 221 28.64 5.45 -4.38
C ASP A 221 28.01 6.19 -5.58
N HIS A 222 27.37 7.34 -5.33
CA HIS A 222 26.72 8.10 -6.40
C HIS A 222 27.76 8.69 -7.37
N PRO A 223 27.65 8.47 -8.70
CA PRO A 223 28.71 8.77 -9.65
C PRO A 223 29.01 10.28 -9.81
N LYS A 224 28.08 11.15 -9.43
CA LYS A 224 28.19 12.62 -9.54
C LYS A 224 28.05 13.39 -8.22
N LEU A 225 27.69 12.75 -7.10
CA LEU A 225 27.38 13.46 -5.85
C LEU A 225 28.31 13.01 -4.72
N PRO A 226 28.98 13.94 -4.01
CA PRO A 226 29.95 13.60 -2.99
C PRO A 226 29.29 13.23 -1.66
N LYS A 227 29.95 12.34 -0.92
CA LYS A 227 29.60 11.99 0.47
C LYS A 227 30.09 13.05 1.47
N GLY A 228 29.63 12.93 2.72
CA GLY A 228 30.14 13.72 3.85
C GLY A 228 29.57 15.15 3.89
N LYS A 229 28.31 15.32 3.47
CA LYS A 229 27.54 16.56 3.65
C LYS A 229 26.53 16.34 4.76
N THR A 230 26.47 17.25 5.73
CA THR A 230 25.36 17.27 6.69
C THR A 230 24.07 17.66 5.98
N ILE A 231 23.01 16.84 6.11
CA ILE A 231 21.70 17.08 5.50
C ILE A 231 20.66 17.36 6.58
N ALA A 232 20.02 18.53 6.53
CA ALA A 232 18.78 18.78 7.27
C ALA A 232 17.58 18.30 6.45
N LEU A 233 16.75 17.43 7.01
CA LEU A 233 15.48 16.97 6.41
C LEU A 233 14.33 17.45 7.27
N ILE A 234 13.64 18.49 6.81
CA ILE A 234 12.61 19.23 7.57
C ILE A 234 11.25 18.87 7.00
N VAL A 235 10.39 18.29 7.83
CA VAL A 235 8.97 18.05 7.53
C VAL A 235 8.13 19.12 8.22
N LEU A 236 7.46 19.96 7.42
CA LEU A 236 6.44 20.90 7.86
C LEU A 236 5.10 20.16 7.88
N ASP A 237 4.66 19.72 9.06
CA ASP A 237 3.47 18.87 9.16
C ASP A 237 2.21 19.65 8.72
N GLY A 238 1.37 19.05 7.87
CA GLY A 238 0.14 19.68 7.39
C GLY A 238 0.33 20.95 6.53
N TRP A 239 1.45 21.07 5.81
CA TRP A 239 1.77 22.22 4.95
C TRP A 239 1.60 21.90 3.45
N GLY A 240 0.41 22.15 2.91
CA GLY A 240 0.11 21.98 1.48
C GLY A 240 0.24 23.26 0.65
N GLU A 241 0.06 23.13 -0.66
CA GLU A 241 -0.05 24.25 -1.61
C GLU A 241 -1.47 24.36 -2.16
N SER A 242 -2.08 25.53 -1.99
CA SER A 242 -3.40 25.86 -2.55
C SER A 242 -3.42 27.28 -3.11
N ALA A 243 -4.48 27.61 -3.84
CA ALA A 243 -4.69 28.96 -4.33
C ALA A 243 -4.72 29.96 -3.15
N PRO A 244 -4.19 31.19 -3.34
CA PRO A 244 -4.17 32.20 -2.30
C PRO A 244 -5.56 32.78 -2.03
N ASP A 245 -6.03 32.69 -0.78
CA ASP A 245 -7.16 33.44 -0.23
C ASP A 245 -7.02 33.63 1.29
N GLU A 246 -8.01 34.27 1.92
CA GLU A 246 -8.04 34.60 3.36
C GLU A 246 -8.20 33.38 4.30
N TYR A 247 -8.48 32.18 3.76
CA TYR A 247 -8.63 30.94 4.53
C TYR A 247 -7.40 30.01 4.39
N ASN A 248 -6.51 30.34 3.47
CA ASN A 248 -5.20 29.72 3.33
C ASN A 248 -4.25 30.38 4.34
N CYS A 249 -4.06 29.75 5.51
CA CYS A 249 -3.26 30.31 6.60
C CYS A 249 -1.76 30.36 6.26
N ILE A 250 -1.30 29.45 5.39
CA ILE A 250 0.08 29.48 4.87
C ILE A 250 0.29 30.73 4.01
N HIS A 251 -0.66 31.07 3.14
CA HIS A 251 -0.60 32.30 2.33
C HIS A 251 -0.73 33.58 3.17
N THR A 252 -1.57 33.54 4.21
CA THR A 252 -1.89 34.70 5.05
C THR A 252 -0.80 35.00 6.08
N ALA A 253 -0.04 33.99 6.50
CA ALA A 253 1.05 34.14 7.46
C ALA A 253 2.29 34.83 6.84
N PRO A 254 3.05 35.61 7.62
CA PRO A 254 4.36 36.10 7.19
C PRO A 254 5.37 34.94 7.10
N THR A 255 5.54 34.37 5.90
CA THR A 255 6.42 33.20 5.65
C THR A 255 7.58 33.51 4.70
N PRO A 256 8.43 34.52 5.01
CA PRO A 256 9.47 35.01 4.09
C PRO A 256 10.54 33.97 3.75
N THR A 257 10.76 32.96 4.60
CA THR A 257 11.75 31.90 4.35
C THR A 257 11.21 30.93 3.30
N MET A 258 9.99 30.43 3.48
CA MET A 258 9.32 29.55 2.53
C MET A 258 9.04 30.25 1.20
N ASP A 259 8.64 31.52 1.23
CA ASP A 259 8.53 32.37 0.04
C ASP A 259 9.86 32.50 -0.70
N SER A 260 10.97 32.66 0.03
CA SER A 260 12.31 32.73 -0.58
C SER A 260 12.75 31.40 -1.18
N LEU A 261 12.34 30.25 -0.62
CA LEU A 261 12.62 28.94 -1.22
C LEU A 261 11.86 28.76 -2.54
N LYS A 262 10.57 29.11 -2.55
CA LYS A 262 9.68 29.00 -3.72
C LYS A 262 10.07 29.94 -4.86
N ASN A 263 10.35 31.21 -4.54
CA ASN A 263 10.61 32.24 -5.53
C ASN A 263 12.10 32.40 -5.91
N GLY A 264 13.02 31.99 -5.02
CA GLY A 264 14.46 32.26 -5.19
C GLY A 264 15.19 31.33 -6.14
N ARG A 265 14.76 30.07 -6.28
CA ARG A 265 15.40 29.05 -7.15
C ARG A 265 14.38 28.04 -7.69
N PRO A 266 13.72 28.32 -8.83
CA PRO A 266 12.63 27.47 -9.35
C PRO A 266 13.08 26.08 -9.81
N ASP A 267 14.37 25.88 -10.12
CA ASP A 267 14.91 24.55 -10.45
C ASP A 267 15.22 23.70 -9.21
N THR A 268 15.11 24.24 -7.99
CA THR A 268 15.30 23.53 -6.71
C THR A 268 14.08 23.65 -5.78
N TRP A 269 12.91 23.97 -6.34
CA TRP A 269 11.61 23.93 -5.68
C TRP A 269 10.60 23.24 -6.60
N THR A 270 9.75 22.36 -6.08
CA THR A 270 8.61 21.78 -6.84
C THR A 270 7.48 21.34 -5.90
N LEU A 271 6.39 20.84 -6.47
CA LEU A 271 5.27 20.23 -5.75
C LEU A 271 5.26 18.70 -5.97
N ILE A 272 4.91 17.95 -4.94
CA ILE A 272 4.77 16.49 -4.99
C ILE A 272 3.42 16.04 -4.41
N LYS A 273 2.90 14.90 -4.88
CA LYS A 273 1.66 14.29 -4.35
C LYS A 273 1.88 13.76 -2.93
N ALA A 274 0.88 13.99 -2.08
CA ALA A 274 0.87 13.59 -0.66
C ALA A 274 -0.48 12.99 -0.20
N HIS A 275 -1.31 12.54 -1.14
CA HIS A 275 -2.63 11.96 -0.86
C HIS A 275 -2.93 10.82 -1.84
N GLY A 276 -3.99 10.08 -1.58
CA GLY A 276 -4.51 9.02 -2.44
C GLY A 276 -3.50 7.92 -2.76
N THR A 277 -3.56 7.44 -4.00
CA THR A 277 -2.77 6.27 -4.44
C THR A 277 -1.27 6.51 -4.40
N ALA A 278 -0.82 7.78 -4.49
CA ALA A 278 0.59 8.17 -4.39
C ALA A 278 1.21 7.97 -2.99
N VAL A 279 0.37 7.78 -1.95
CA VAL A 279 0.78 7.40 -0.59
C VAL A 279 0.16 6.06 -0.16
N GLY A 280 -0.37 5.28 -1.12
CA GLY A 280 -0.90 3.93 -0.89
C GLY A 280 -2.33 3.86 -0.36
N LEU A 281 -3.04 4.99 -0.28
CA LEU A 281 -4.45 5.04 0.07
C LEU A 281 -5.36 4.56 -1.10
N PRO A 282 -6.59 4.08 -0.81
CA PRO A 282 -7.46 3.46 -1.82
C PRO A 282 -7.82 4.31 -3.05
N SER A 283 -8.06 5.63 -2.91
CA SER A 283 -8.40 6.49 -4.06
C SER A 283 -7.84 7.91 -3.95
N GLU A 284 -7.83 8.66 -5.06
CA GLU A 284 -7.44 10.07 -5.09
C GLU A 284 -8.41 11.00 -4.30
N ASP A 285 -9.54 10.49 -3.79
CA ASP A 285 -10.43 11.23 -2.87
C ASP A 285 -10.01 11.07 -1.38
N ASP A 286 -8.96 10.28 -1.10
CA ASP A 286 -8.45 10.02 0.23
C ASP A 286 -7.31 10.98 0.58
N MET A 287 -7.57 11.87 1.54
CA MET A 287 -6.57 12.79 2.10
C MET A 287 -5.40 12.03 2.72
N GLY A 288 -4.19 12.58 2.56
CA GLY A 288 -3.01 12.12 3.27
C GLY A 288 -3.16 12.26 4.78
N ASN A 289 -2.22 11.69 5.52
CA ASN A 289 -2.05 11.83 6.96
C ASN A 289 -0.60 11.48 7.34
N SER A 290 -0.15 11.86 8.53
CA SER A 290 1.25 11.71 8.93
C SER A 290 1.73 10.25 9.02
N GLU A 291 0.86 9.27 9.28
CA GLU A 291 1.27 7.85 9.21
C GLU A 291 1.67 7.48 7.78
N VAL A 292 0.77 7.68 6.80
CA VAL A 292 1.06 7.30 5.40
C VAL A 292 2.12 8.21 4.78
N GLY A 293 2.17 9.47 5.21
CA GLY A 293 3.14 10.46 4.77
C GLY A 293 4.57 10.12 5.19
N HIS A 294 4.82 9.93 6.49
CA HIS A 294 6.16 9.58 6.99
C HIS A 294 6.56 8.16 6.60
N ASN A 295 5.62 7.23 6.44
CA ASN A 295 5.90 5.92 5.83
C ASN A 295 6.42 6.06 4.40
N ALA A 296 5.76 6.84 3.54
CA ALA A 296 6.21 7.03 2.16
C ALA A 296 7.58 7.76 2.11
N LEU A 297 7.73 8.86 2.86
CA LEU A 297 8.98 9.63 2.98
C LEU A 297 10.15 8.78 3.50
N GLY A 298 9.88 7.87 4.44
CA GLY A 298 10.86 7.01 5.08
C GLY A 298 11.21 5.75 4.29
N ALA A 299 10.24 5.11 3.65
CA ALA A 299 10.39 3.81 3.00
C ALA A 299 10.87 3.85 1.55
N GLY A 300 10.68 4.99 0.87
CA GLY A 300 11.02 5.16 -0.55
C GLY A 300 10.14 4.40 -1.54
N ARG A 301 9.05 3.81 -1.06
CA ARG A 301 8.15 2.90 -1.78
C ARG A 301 6.72 3.13 -1.30
N ILE A 302 5.75 2.81 -2.16
CA ILE A 302 4.33 2.93 -1.86
C ILE A 302 3.82 1.60 -1.29
N PHE A 303 3.29 1.63 -0.06
CA PHE A 303 2.73 0.46 0.62
C PHE A 303 1.21 0.53 0.69
N ALA A 304 0.54 -0.61 0.49
CA ALA A 304 -0.91 -0.69 0.51
C ALA A 304 -1.48 -0.37 1.90
N GLN A 305 -2.39 0.59 1.96
CA GLN A 305 -3.08 1.01 3.19
C GLN A 305 -4.59 0.70 3.13
N GLY A 306 -5.29 0.91 4.25
CA GLY A 306 -6.76 0.85 4.30
C GLY A 306 -7.34 -0.49 3.84
N ALA A 307 -8.23 -0.44 2.85
CA ALA A 307 -8.94 -1.60 2.30
C ALA A 307 -8.00 -2.75 1.90
N LYS A 308 -6.92 -2.43 1.17
CA LYS A 308 -6.03 -3.43 0.58
C LYS A 308 -5.16 -4.13 1.63
N LEU A 309 -4.78 -3.42 2.70
CA LEU A 309 -4.11 -4.01 3.85
C LEU A 309 -5.02 -5.01 4.57
N CYS A 310 -6.30 -4.66 4.76
CA CYS A 310 -7.31 -5.54 5.34
C CYS A 310 -7.50 -6.81 4.49
N ASP A 311 -7.55 -6.67 3.16
CA ASP A 311 -7.66 -7.82 2.25
C ASP A 311 -6.48 -8.79 2.39
N ILE A 312 -5.25 -8.28 2.51
CA ILE A 312 -4.04 -9.10 2.72
C ILE A 312 -4.10 -9.81 4.09
N ALA A 313 -4.51 -9.09 5.14
CA ALA A 313 -4.60 -9.64 6.50
C ALA A 313 -5.69 -10.71 6.64
N LEU A 314 -6.82 -10.56 5.93
CA LEU A 314 -7.91 -11.52 5.87
C LEU A 314 -7.56 -12.74 5.01
N ALA A 315 -6.99 -12.54 3.81
CA ALA A 315 -6.62 -13.62 2.90
C ALA A 315 -5.49 -14.51 3.46
N SER A 316 -4.52 -13.91 4.17
CA SER A 316 -3.45 -14.66 4.85
C SER A 316 -3.88 -15.25 6.21
N GLY A 317 -5.02 -14.82 6.75
CA GLY A 317 -5.48 -15.19 8.09
C GLY A 317 -4.75 -14.49 9.25
N LYS A 318 -3.67 -13.72 8.98
CA LYS A 318 -2.85 -13.04 10.02
C LYS A 318 -3.65 -12.10 10.92
N ILE A 319 -4.76 -11.55 10.43
CA ILE A 319 -5.70 -10.74 11.22
C ILE A 319 -6.16 -11.45 12.52
N PHE A 320 -6.21 -12.79 12.50
CA PHE A 320 -6.66 -13.58 13.65
C PHE A 320 -5.54 -13.94 14.64
N ASP A 321 -4.28 -13.66 14.31
CA ASP A 321 -3.11 -13.92 15.17
C ASP A 321 -2.65 -12.65 15.93
N GLY A 322 -3.16 -11.49 15.53
CA GLY A 322 -2.81 -10.18 16.09
C GLY A 322 -3.42 -9.90 17.48
N GLU A 323 -2.82 -8.96 18.20
CA GLU A 323 -3.20 -8.61 19.58
C GLU A 323 -4.64 -8.06 19.67
N GLY A 324 -5.12 -7.33 18.67
CA GLY A 324 -6.51 -6.87 18.64
C GLY A 324 -7.52 -8.01 18.53
N PHE A 325 -7.24 -9.05 17.75
CA PHE A 325 -8.13 -10.21 17.67
C PHE A 325 -8.08 -11.06 18.95
N LYS A 326 -6.88 -11.29 19.51
CA LYS A 326 -6.73 -11.93 20.83
C LYS A 326 -7.55 -11.21 21.89
N TYR A 327 -7.43 -9.88 21.96
CA TYR A 327 -8.17 -9.03 22.89
C TYR A 327 -9.69 -9.24 22.80
N VAL A 328 -10.30 -9.20 21.61
CA VAL A 328 -11.75 -9.42 21.46
C VAL A 328 -12.16 -10.88 21.69
N SER A 329 -11.29 -11.84 21.37
CA SER A 329 -11.56 -13.28 21.53
C SER A 329 -11.77 -13.70 22.99
N GLU A 330 -11.21 -12.96 23.95
CA GLU A 330 -11.39 -13.21 25.38
C GLU A 330 -12.86 -13.11 25.83
N SER A 331 -13.74 -12.47 25.06
CA SER A 331 -15.19 -12.41 25.33
C SER A 331 -15.97 -13.62 24.79
N PHE A 332 -15.41 -14.41 23.86
CA PHE A 332 -16.16 -15.38 23.04
C PHE A 332 -16.78 -16.56 23.80
N GLU A 333 -16.21 -16.93 24.95
CA GLU A 333 -16.68 -18.07 25.76
C GLU A 333 -18.07 -17.81 26.38
N LYS A 334 -18.33 -16.56 26.78
CA LYS A 334 -19.44 -16.19 27.67
C LYS A 334 -20.34 -15.08 27.14
N ASN A 335 -19.79 -14.20 26.30
CA ASN A 335 -20.43 -12.97 25.87
C ASN A 335 -20.54 -12.92 24.33
N THR A 336 -21.04 -11.81 23.81
CA THR A 336 -21.36 -11.62 22.40
C THR A 336 -20.21 -10.95 21.66
N LEU A 337 -19.95 -11.37 20.42
CA LEU A 337 -19.17 -10.59 19.46
C LEU A 337 -20.12 -9.76 18.60
N HIS A 338 -20.01 -8.44 18.68
CA HIS A 338 -20.75 -7.49 17.87
C HIS A 338 -19.89 -6.98 16.71
N PHE A 339 -20.45 -6.97 15.50
CA PHE A 339 -19.88 -6.28 14.35
C PHE A 339 -20.73 -5.05 14.01
N VAL A 340 -20.11 -3.88 13.90
CA VAL A 340 -20.78 -2.61 13.55
C VAL A 340 -20.11 -2.02 12.30
N GLY A 341 -20.89 -1.64 11.29
CA GLY A 341 -20.30 -1.07 10.08
C GLY A 341 -21.23 -1.01 8.86
N LEU A 342 -20.69 -0.45 7.78
CA LEU A 342 -21.38 -0.24 6.50
C LEU A 342 -21.55 -1.57 5.75
N LEU A 343 -22.78 -1.86 5.28
CA LEU A 343 -23.13 -3.11 4.61
C LEU A 343 -23.34 -2.91 3.11
N SER A 344 -22.26 -2.98 2.34
CA SER A 344 -22.24 -2.99 0.87
C SER A 344 -20.97 -3.64 0.33
N ASP A 345 -20.86 -3.75 -0.98
CA ASP A 345 -19.62 -4.11 -1.70
C ASP A 345 -18.84 -2.88 -2.20
N GLY A 346 -19.22 -1.66 -1.79
CA GLY A 346 -18.73 -0.40 -2.35
C GLY A 346 -17.24 -0.10 -2.14
N GLY A 347 -16.58 -0.71 -1.14
CA GLY A 347 -15.11 -0.64 -1.00
C GLY A 347 -14.51 0.69 -0.55
N VAL A 348 -15.32 1.70 -0.22
CA VAL A 348 -14.85 3.00 0.25
C VAL A 348 -14.65 3.03 1.77
N HIS A 349 -15.54 2.42 2.55
CA HIS A 349 -15.43 2.36 4.02
C HIS A 349 -15.32 0.93 4.60
N SER A 350 -15.92 -0.04 3.93
CA SER A 350 -15.96 -1.47 4.29
C SER A 350 -16.26 -2.29 3.03
N ARG A 351 -16.20 -3.62 3.12
CA ARG A 351 -16.77 -4.54 2.12
C ARG A 351 -17.49 -5.71 2.80
N LEU A 352 -18.59 -6.18 2.20
CA LEU A 352 -19.36 -7.33 2.69
C LEU A 352 -18.54 -8.63 2.75
N ASP A 353 -17.65 -8.87 1.79
CA ASP A 353 -16.78 -10.06 1.78
C ASP A 353 -15.77 -10.06 2.94
N GLN A 354 -15.23 -8.89 3.29
CA GLN A 354 -14.39 -8.74 4.49
C GLN A 354 -15.18 -9.07 5.77
N LEU A 355 -16.44 -8.60 5.88
CA LEU A 355 -17.32 -8.95 6.99
C LEU A 355 -17.63 -10.46 7.04
N GLN A 356 -17.93 -11.09 5.89
CA GLN A 356 -18.17 -12.53 5.79
C GLN A 356 -16.97 -13.34 6.29
N LEU A 357 -15.74 -12.94 5.91
CA LEU A 357 -14.50 -13.55 6.37
C LEU A 357 -14.26 -13.34 7.88
N LEU A 358 -14.50 -12.13 8.40
CA LEU A 358 -14.42 -11.82 9.84
C LEU A 358 -15.37 -12.68 10.68
N ILE A 359 -16.65 -12.72 10.31
CA ILE A 359 -17.68 -13.48 11.04
C ILE A 359 -17.32 -14.97 11.02
N LYS A 360 -17.00 -15.53 9.84
CA LYS A 360 -16.61 -16.93 9.68
C LYS A 360 -15.36 -17.27 10.51
N GLY A 361 -14.29 -16.51 10.35
CA GLY A 361 -13.02 -16.76 11.05
C GLY A 361 -13.11 -16.61 12.58
N SER A 362 -14.02 -15.74 13.06
CA SER A 362 -14.34 -15.60 14.49
C SER A 362 -15.12 -16.80 15.03
N ALA A 363 -16.12 -17.29 14.28
CA ALA A 363 -16.88 -18.49 14.64
C ALA A 363 -15.99 -19.75 14.69
N GLU A 364 -15.11 -19.92 13.70
CA GLU A 364 -14.09 -20.99 13.65
C GLU A 364 -13.13 -20.94 14.86
N ARG A 365 -12.88 -19.75 15.41
CA ARG A 365 -12.03 -19.49 16.58
C ARG A 365 -12.79 -19.38 17.90
N GLY A 366 -14.05 -19.80 17.92
CA GLY A 366 -14.80 -20.05 19.15
C GLY A 366 -15.93 -19.08 19.48
N ALA A 367 -16.16 -18.02 18.70
CA ALA A 367 -17.30 -17.11 18.93
C ALA A 367 -18.63 -17.88 18.86
N LYS A 368 -19.33 -18.00 19.99
CA LYS A 368 -20.61 -18.76 20.08
C LYS A 368 -21.84 -17.90 19.85
N ARG A 369 -21.72 -16.59 20.04
CA ARG A 369 -22.80 -15.63 19.85
C ARG A 369 -22.30 -14.43 19.07
N ILE A 370 -22.92 -14.15 17.92
CA ILE A 370 -22.55 -13.06 17.02
C ILE A 370 -23.77 -12.18 16.76
N ARG A 371 -23.57 -10.86 16.80
CA ARG A 371 -24.58 -9.87 16.45
C ARG A 371 -24.02 -8.88 15.45
N VAL A 372 -24.78 -8.56 14.40
CA VAL A 372 -24.37 -7.59 13.39
C VAL A 372 -25.29 -6.37 13.42
N HIS A 373 -24.71 -5.18 13.46
CA HIS A 373 -25.39 -3.90 13.41
C HIS A 373 -25.09 -3.26 12.06
N ILE A 374 -26.07 -3.29 11.16
CA ILE A 374 -25.87 -3.02 9.74
C ILE A 374 -26.21 -1.57 9.39
N LEU A 375 -25.28 -0.90 8.71
CA LEU A 375 -25.47 0.47 8.26
C LEU A 375 -25.69 0.43 6.75
N THR A 376 -26.89 0.81 6.28
CA THR A 376 -27.24 0.74 4.86
C THR A 376 -26.57 1.87 4.06
N ASP A 377 -26.15 1.53 2.84
CA ASP A 377 -25.28 2.37 2.04
C ASP A 377 -26.02 3.32 1.09
N GLY A 378 -26.28 2.92 -0.15
CA GLY A 378 -26.90 3.78 -1.18
C GLY A 378 -26.11 5.04 -1.55
N ARG A 379 -24.83 5.11 -1.21
CA ARG A 379 -23.92 6.21 -1.56
C ARG A 379 -22.74 5.73 -2.39
N ASP A 380 -22.04 4.71 -1.90
CA ASP A 380 -20.88 4.13 -2.58
C ASP A 380 -21.33 2.99 -3.53
N VAL A 381 -22.63 2.64 -3.46
CA VAL A 381 -23.36 1.68 -4.28
C VAL A 381 -24.75 2.26 -4.65
N LEU A 382 -25.45 1.63 -5.60
CA LEU A 382 -26.80 2.06 -6.02
C LEU A 382 -27.81 2.04 -4.86
N ASP A 383 -28.66 3.07 -4.78
CA ASP A 383 -29.80 3.06 -3.86
C ASP A 383 -30.73 1.87 -4.13
N GLY A 384 -31.16 1.23 -3.05
CA GLY A 384 -32.01 0.04 -3.04
C GLY A 384 -31.29 -1.29 -3.13
N SER A 385 -29.97 -1.28 -3.28
CA SER A 385 -29.14 -2.47 -3.16
C SER A 385 -29.10 -3.05 -1.74
N SER A 386 -29.42 -2.24 -0.71
CA SER A 386 -29.44 -2.67 0.70
C SER A 386 -30.17 -3.99 0.93
N VAL A 387 -31.32 -4.18 0.28
CA VAL A 387 -32.14 -5.40 0.41
C VAL A 387 -31.33 -6.66 0.06
N GLY A 388 -30.58 -6.63 -1.05
CA GLY A 388 -29.79 -7.77 -1.51
C GLY A 388 -28.59 -8.06 -0.60
N PHE A 389 -27.94 -7.03 -0.05
CA PHE A 389 -26.85 -7.22 0.91
C PHE A 389 -27.35 -7.81 2.24
N VAL A 390 -28.54 -7.38 2.71
CA VAL A 390 -29.17 -7.95 3.92
C VAL A 390 -29.60 -9.40 3.70
N GLU A 391 -30.20 -9.72 2.55
CA GLU A 391 -30.54 -11.10 2.17
C GLU A 391 -29.29 -11.99 2.08
N THR A 392 -28.19 -11.47 1.53
CA THR A 392 -26.89 -12.18 1.48
C THR A 392 -26.35 -12.46 2.88
N LEU A 393 -26.28 -11.44 3.75
CA LEU A 393 -25.77 -11.58 5.11
C LEU A 393 -26.63 -12.54 5.95
N GLU A 394 -27.97 -12.48 5.86
CA GLU A 394 -28.85 -13.42 6.57
C GLU A 394 -28.66 -14.87 6.12
N ALA A 395 -28.35 -15.10 4.83
CA ALA A 395 -28.01 -16.43 4.33
C ALA A 395 -26.66 -16.95 4.87
N ASP A 396 -25.69 -16.08 5.14
CA ASP A 396 -24.43 -16.47 5.77
C ASP A 396 -24.57 -16.70 7.27
N LEU A 397 -25.33 -15.85 7.97
CA LEU A 397 -25.68 -16.06 9.38
C LEU A 397 -26.49 -17.34 9.56
N ALA A 398 -27.34 -17.73 8.60
CA ALA A 398 -28.04 -19.02 8.61
C ALA A 398 -27.08 -20.21 8.60
N LYS A 399 -26.06 -20.21 7.72
CA LYS A 399 -25.03 -21.26 7.68
C LYS A 399 -24.27 -21.40 9.01
N LEU A 400 -24.12 -20.31 9.76
CA LEU A 400 -23.49 -20.35 11.09
C LEU A 400 -24.42 -20.87 12.18
N ARG A 401 -25.72 -20.55 12.10
CA ARG A 401 -26.76 -21.14 12.96
C ARG A 401 -26.86 -22.66 12.75
N ASP A 402 -26.77 -23.14 11.51
CA ASP A 402 -26.72 -24.58 11.19
C ASP A 402 -25.49 -25.28 11.81
N ASN A 403 -24.40 -24.54 12.05
CA ASN A 403 -23.19 -25.00 12.74
C ASN A 403 -23.18 -24.70 14.25
N GLY A 404 -24.33 -24.31 14.83
CA GLY A 404 -24.50 -24.15 16.28
C GLY A 404 -24.04 -22.80 16.87
N VAL A 405 -23.88 -21.76 16.04
CA VAL A 405 -23.57 -20.39 16.47
C VAL A 405 -24.84 -19.54 16.52
N ASP A 406 -25.12 -18.87 17.64
CA ASP A 406 -26.22 -17.89 17.72
C ASP A 406 -25.82 -16.60 16.98
N ALA A 407 -26.01 -16.58 15.66
CA ALA A 407 -25.61 -15.50 14.75
C ALA A 407 -26.85 -14.79 14.15
N GLN A 408 -27.01 -13.48 14.39
CA GLN A 408 -28.20 -12.70 13.96
C GLN A 408 -27.86 -11.23 13.66
N ILE A 409 -28.65 -10.55 12.82
CA ILE A 409 -28.64 -9.09 12.72
C ILE A 409 -29.42 -8.52 13.92
N ALA A 410 -28.86 -7.52 14.62
CA ALA A 410 -29.41 -6.97 15.86
C ALA A 410 -30.12 -5.62 15.66
N SER A 411 -29.53 -4.72 14.87
CA SER A 411 -30.08 -3.40 14.57
C SER A 411 -29.52 -2.87 13.25
N GLY A 412 -30.02 -1.72 12.81
CA GLY A 412 -29.44 -1.04 11.67
C GLY A 412 -30.12 0.28 11.30
N GLY A 413 -29.74 0.81 10.14
CA GLY A 413 -30.33 2.00 9.53
C GLY A 413 -29.36 2.71 8.60
N GLY A 414 -29.78 3.86 8.04
CA GLY A 414 -29.02 4.56 7.01
C GLY A 414 -27.73 5.18 7.52
N ARG A 415 -26.63 5.00 6.77
CA ARG A 415 -25.29 5.50 7.13
C ARG A 415 -25.28 6.98 7.54
N MET A 416 -25.95 7.84 6.79
CA MET A 416 -25.97 9.30 6.99
C MET A 416 -26.91 9.75 8.11
N TYR A 417 -27.78 8.87 8.62
CA TYR A 417 -28.77 9.22 9.63
C TYR A 417 -28.53 8.53 10.98
N VAL A 418 -27.87 7.37 11.01
CA VAL A 418 -27.79 6.50 12.20
C VAL A 418 -26.40 6.36 12.81
N THR A 419 -25.27 6.45 12.08
CA THR A 419 -23.95 6.27 12.75
C THR A 419 -22.79 6.99 12.07
N LEU A 420 -22.74 7.02 10.73
CA LEU A 420 -21.54 7.41 9.99
C LEU A 420 -21.54 8.91 9.63
N ASP A 421 -21.72 9.76 10.63
CA ASP A 421 -21.34 11.17 10.56
C ASP A 421 -19.82 11.34 10.73
N ARG A 422 -19.28 12.53 10.46
CA ARG A 422 -17.84 12.80 10.50
C ARG A 422 -17.53 14.25 10.84
N TYR A 423 -16.31 14.47 11.33
CA TYR A 423 -15.78 15.81 11.64
C TYR A 423 -16.66 16.58 12.65
N GLU A 424 -17.10 15.89 13.70
CA GLU A 424 -17.85 16.45 14.84
C GLU A 424 -19.17 17.16 14.46
N ASN A 425 -19.74 16.87 13.28
CA ASN A 425 -20.74 17.70 12.61
C ASN A 425 -22.18 17.54 13.15
N ASP A 426 -22.67 16.31 13.36
CA ASP A 426 -23.96 16.01 14.00
C ASP A 426 -23.84 14.79 14.92
N TRP A 427 -23.51 15.04 16.19
CA TRP A 427 -23.53 14.03 17.25
C TRP A 427 -24.91 13.38 17.48
N GLY A 428 -25.99 14.01 17.00
CA GLY A 428 -27.32 13.40 16.98
C GLY A 428 -27.43 12.22 16.01
N VAL A 429 -26.63 12.16 14.94
CA VAL A 429 -26.47 10.94 14.12
C VAL A 429 -25.93 9.81 14.97
N VAL A 430 -24.77 10.02 15.61
CA VAL A 430 -24.10 8.99 16.42
C VAL A 430 -24.98 8.53 17.59
N LYS A 431 -25.72 9.45 18.23
CA LYS A 431 -26.69 9.09 19.28
C LYS A 431 -27.77 8.13 18.78
N ARG A 432 -28.34 8.34 17.59
CA ARG A 432 -29.39 7.43 17.04
C ARG A 432 -28.86 6.01 16.82
N GLY A 433 -27.58 5.87 16.48
CA GLY A 433 -26.88 4.59 16.40
C GLY A 433 -26.64 3.98 17.77
N TRP A 434 -26.13 4.78 18.71
CA TRP A 434 -25.92 4.38 20.10
C TRP A 434 -27.21 3.83 20.74
N ASP A 435 -28.33 4.54 20.59
CA ASP A 435 -29.63 4.12 21.09
C ASP A 435 -30.02 2.74 20.49
N ALA A 436 -29.88 2.56 19.18
CA ALA A 436 -30.26 1.31 18.50
C ALA A 436 -29.28 0.13 18.77
N GLN A 437 -27.99 0.41 18.96
CA GLN A 437 -26.92 -0.60 19.06
C GLN A 437 -26.61 -0.96 20.51
N VAL A 438 -26.44 0.03 21.38
CA VAL A 438 -26.07 -0.14 22.79
C VAL A 438 -27.30 -0.27 23.67
N LEU A 439 -28.32 0.58 23.51
CA LEU A 439 -29.53 0.49 24.35
C LEU A 439 -30.53 -0.54 23.83
N GLY A 440 -30.51 -0.83 22.53
CA GLY A 440 -31.50 -1.68 21.87
C GLY A 440 -32.84 -0.97 21.66
N GLU A 441 -32.80 0.35 21.55
CA GLU A 441 -33.96 1.23 21.43
C GLU A 441 -33.97 1.94 20.07
N ALA A 442 -35.07 1.79 19.33
CA ALA A 442 -35.30 2.53 18.10
C ALA A 442 -36.81 2.71 17.86
N PRO A 443 -37.24 3.71 17.06
CA PRO A 443 -38.65 3.93 16.74
C PRO A 443 -39.28 2.75 16.00
N HIS A 444 -38.49 1.98 15.25
CA HIS A 444 -38.96 0.82 14.48
C HIS A 444 -38.41 -0.49 15.06
N LYS A 445 -39.30 -1.48 15.22
CA LYS A 445 -39.01 -2.80 15.75
C LYS A 445 -39.50 -3.87 14.78
N PHE A 446 -38.65 -4.83 14.43
CA PHE A 446 -38.96 -5.89 13.46
C PHE A 446 -38.51 -7.27 13.95
N LYS A 447 -38.95 -8.33 13.28
CA LYS A 447 -38.57 -9.72 13.58
C LYS A 447 -37.34 -10.22 12.81
N ASN A 448 -37.02 -9.57 11.69
CA ASN A 448 -35.89 -9.90 10.82
C ASN A 448 -35.47 -8.64 10.04
N ALA A 449 -34.21 -8.58 9.63
CA ALA A 449 -33.66 -7.39 8.98
C ALA A 449 -34.15 -7.18 7.54
N VAL A 450 -34.44 -8.26 6.81
CA VAL A 450 -34.94 -8.18 5.43
C VAL A 450 -36.31 -7.49 5.39
N GLU A 451 -37.22 -7.84 6.31
CA GLU A 451 -38.51 -7.18 6.49
C GLU A 451 -38.35 -5.72 6.94
N ALA A 452 -37.42 -5.45 7.86
CA ALA A 452 -37.13 -4.09 8.31
C ALA A 452 -36.77 -3.17 7.13
N VAL A 453 -35.74 -3.55 6.36
CA VAL A 453 -35.28 -2.76 5.22
C VAL A 453 -36.33 -2.69 4.11
N LYS A 454 -36.99 -3.82 3.76
CA LYS A 454 -38.08 -3.81 2.76
C LYS A 454 -39.29 -2.97 3.19
N THR A 455 -39.54 -2.80 4.48
CA THR A 455 -40.64 -1.97 4.98
C THR A 455 -40.26 -0.50 4.99
N LEU A 456 -39.11 -0.16 5.57
CA LEU A 456 -38.63 1.22 5.65
C LEU A 456 -38.38 1.84 4.26
N ARG A 457 -37.97 1.04 3.27
CA ARG A 457 -37.85 1.49 1.87
C ARG A 457 -39.17 1.79 1.14
N LYS A 458 -40.33 1.47 1.72
CA LYS A 458 -41.64 1.84 1.16
C LYS A 458 -42.09 3.24 1.56
N GLU A 459 -41.44 3.85 2.54
CA GLU A 459 -41.78 5.21 2.96
C GLU A 459 -41.51 6.21 1.83
N PRO A 460 -42.37 7.24 1.63
CA PRO A 460 -42.19 8.21 0.56
C PRO A 460 -40.85 8.94 0.64
N GLY A 461 -40.02 8.80 -0.40
CA GLY A 461 -38.69 9.41 -0.45
C GLY A 461 -37.61 8.67 0.35
N ALA A 462 -37.86 7.44 0.80
CA ALA A 462 -36.85 6.60 1.42
C ALA A 462 -35.61 6.40 0.53
N ASN A 463 -34.44 6.40 1.15
CA ASN A 463 -33.13 6.23 0.55
C ASN A 463 -32.28 5.42 1.54
N ASP A 464 -31.51 4.45 1.05
CA ASP A 464 -30.64 3.58 1.84
C ASP A 464 -29.67 4.36 2.74
N GLN A 465 -29.23 5.56 2.33
CA GLN A 465 -28.39 6.46 3.13
C GLN A 465 -29.08 6.98 4.41
N TYR A 466 -30.42 7.07 4.41
CA TYR A 466 -31.22 7.79 5.41
C TYR A 466 -32.33 6.94 6.04
N LEU A 467 -32.32 5.62 5.90
CA LEU A 467 -33.29 4.76 6.57
C LEU A 467 -33.28 5.04 8.10
N PRO A 468 -34.45 5.14 8.75
CA PRO A 468 -34.52 5.39 10.17
C PRO A 468 -33.93 4.21 10.95
N PRO A 469 -33.43 4.45 12.19
CA PRO A 469 -32.89 3.38 13.01
C PRO A 469 -33.96 2.34 13.32
N PHE A 470 -33.57 1.06 13.30
CA PHE A 470 -34.42 -0.07 13.66
C PHE A 470 -33.69 -1.08 14.53
N VAL A 471 -34.44 -1.82 15.34
CA VAL A 471 -33.93 -2.95 16.13
C VAL A 471 -34.70 -4.23 15.83
N ILE A 472 -34.00 -5.35 15.87
CA ILE A 472 -34.59 -6.69 15.78
C ILE A 472 -34.97 -7.16 17.17
N VAL A 473 -36.19 -7.69 17.32
CA VAL A 473 -36.76 -8.11 18.60
C VAL A 473 -37.25 -9.55 18.60
N ASP A 474 -37.12 -10.21 19.74
CA ASP A 474 -37.63 -11.56 20.00
C ASP A 474 -39.17 -11.60 20.14
N ASP A 475 -39.71 -12.77 20.46
CA ASP A 475 -41.16 -12.97 20.66
C ASP A 475 -41.74 -12.33 21.92
N ALA A 476 -40.91 -11.89 22.86
CA ALA A 476 -41.31 -11.03 23.97
C ALA A 476 -41.20 -9.53 23.63
N GLY A 477 -40.71 -9.16 22.44
CA GLY A 477 -40.50 -7.78 22.01
C GLY A 477 -39.21 -7.14 22.56
N LYS A 478 -38.29 -7.95 23.11
CA LYS A 478 -36.99 -7.53 23.63
C LYS A 478 -35.95 -7.54 22.50
N ALA A 479 -35.05 -6.55 22.47
CA ALA A 479 -33.98 -6.48 21.48
C ALA A 479 -33.07 -7.72 21.53
N VAL A 480 -32.79 -8.33 20.37
CA VAL A 480 -32.05 -9.61 20.28
C VAL A 480 -30.55 -9.48 20.54
N GLY A 481 -30.01 -8.27 20.54
CA GLY A 481 -28.58 -8.01 20.71
C GLY A 481 -28.20 -6.56 20.98
N PRO A 482 -28.71 -5.92 22.05
CA PRO A 482 -28.08 -4.70 22.57
C PRO A 482 -26.68 -5.04 23.09
N ILE A 483 -25.72 -4.13 22.92
CA ILE A 483 -24.36 -4.27 23.47
C ILE A 483 -24.40 -4.10 25.01
N VAL A 484 -23.83 -5.04 25.75
CA VAL A 484 -23.79 -5.06 27.22
C VAL A 484 -22.38 -5.30 27.79
N ASP A 485 -22.25 -5.22 29.12
CA ASP A 485 -20.98 -5.45 29.82
C ASP A 485 -20.40 -6.84 29.49
N GLY A 486 -19.10 -6.89 29.19
CA GLY A 486 -18.36 -8.10 28.84
C GLY A 486 -18.40 -8.48 27.36
N ASP A 487 -19.30 -7.91 26.55
CA ASP A 487 -19.32 -8.13 25.10
C ASP A 487 -18.04 -7.60 24.43
N ALA A 488 -17.71 -8.15 23.26
CA ALA A 488 -16.72 -7.58 22.36
C ALA A 488 -17.42 -6.85 21.21
N VAL A 489 -16.83 -5.74 20.76
CA VAL A 489 -17.33 -4.93 19.65
C VAL A 489 -16.20 -4.74 18.64
N VAL A 490 -16.44 -5.09 17.38
CA VAL A 490 -15.55 -4.82 16.25
C VAL A 490 -16.25 -3.86 15.29
N THR A 491 -15.68 -2.68 15.09
CA THR A 491 -16.11 -1.81 13.98
C THR A 491 -15.35 -2.18 12.72
N PHE A 492 -16.03 -2.81 11.75
CA PHE A 492 -15.38 -3.45 10.61
C PHE A 492 -15.12 -2.50 9.41
N ASN A 493 -15.50 -1.23 9.54
CA ASN A 493 -15.04 -0.20 8.60
C ASN A 493 -13.52 -0.01 8.75
N PHE A 494 -12.80 -0.02 7.62
CA PHE A 494 -11.36 0.29 7.56
C PHE A 494 -11.09 1.78 7.36
N ARG A 495 -12.05 2.55 6.84
CA ARG A 495 -11.88 4.00 6.62
C ARG A 495 -12.32 4.80 7.85
N ALA A 496 -11.39 5.59 8.36
CA ALA A 496 -11.48 6.29 9.64
C ALA A 496 -12.53 7.41 9.74
N ASP A 497 -12.67 8.26 8.73
CA ASP A 497 -13.30 9.59 8.86
C ASP A 497 -14.72 9.56 9.46
N ARG A 498 -15.49 8.52 9.15
CA ARG A 498 -16.87 8.32 9.67
C ARG A 498 -16.98 7.41 10.89
N MET A 499 -15.86 6.84 11.35
CA MET A 499 -15.82 5.97 12.52
C MET A 499 -15.33 6.67 13.78
N VAL A 500 -14.45 7.68 13.66
CA VAL A 500 -13.85 8.39 14.80
C VAL A 500 -14.89 8.83 15.84
N MET A 501 -16.00 9.44 15.43
CA MET A 501 -17.04 9.89 16.38
C MET A 501 -17.73 8.73 17.11
N HIS A 502 -17.97 7.61 16.43
CA HIS A 502 -18.57 6.42 17.07
C HIS A 502 -17.57 5.69 17.97
N ALA A 503 -16.30 5.62 17.57
CA ALA A 503 -15.20 5.08 18.38
C ALA A 503 -15.02 5.89 19.68
N LYS A 504 -15.04 7.23 19.62
CA LYS A 504 -15.03 8.10 20.82
C LYS A 504 -16.17 7.75 21.79
N ALA A 505 -17.38 7.52 21.29
CA ALA A 505 -18.52 7.16 22.14
C ALA A 505 -18.38 5.77 22.81
N LEU A 506 -17.78 4.80 22.10
CA LEU A 506 -17.52 3.44 22.56
C LEU A 506 -16.33 3.33 23.53
N GLU A 507 -15.35 4.23 23.47
CA GLU A 507 -14.07 4.06 24.17
C GLU A 507 -13.78 5.09 25.26
N TYR A 508 -14.16 6.36 25.07
CA TYR A 508 -13.79 7.41 26.03
C TYR A 508 -14.67 7.34 27.29
N GLU A 509 -14.05 7.24 28.47
CA GLU A 509 -14.79 7.28 29.74
C GLU A 509 -15.42 8.66 29.95
N ASP A 510 -14.64 9.73 29.76
CA ASP A 510 -15.10 11.12 29.79
C ASP A 510 -15.67 11.53 28.41
N PHE A 511 -16.99 11.43 28.27
CA PHE A 511 -17.71 11.74 27.03
C PHE A 511 -18.92 12.65 27.33
N ASP A 512 -18.97 13.81 26.68
CA ASP A 512 -19.90 14.91 26.94
C ASP A 512 -20.86 15.21 25.77
N LYS A 513 -20.70 14.55 24.62
CA LYS A 513 -21.38 14.95 23.37
C LYS A 513 -22.86 14.56 23.30
N PHE A 514 -23.28 13.55 24.06
CA PHE A 514 -24.68 13.21 24.36
C PHE A 514 -24.77 12.33 25.61
N ASP A 515 -25.93 12.29 26.27
CA ASP A 515 -26.18 11.32 27.33
C ASP A 515 -26.25 9.90 26.75
N ARG A 516 -25.28 9.07 27.14
CA ARG A 516 -25.16 7.67 26.73
C ARG A 516 -26.16 6.76 27.43
N VAL A 517 -26.77 7.16 28.55
CA VAL A 517 -27.65 6.38 29.44
C VAL A 517 -26.96 5.16 30.10
N ARG A 518 -26.30 4.30 29.30
CA ARG A 518 -25.45 3.19 29.73
C ARG A 518 -24.17 3.18 28.91
N PHE A 519 -23.01 3.24 29.57
CA PHE A 519 -21.70 3.03 28.96
C PHE A 519 -21.19 1.62 29.33
N PRO A 520 -21.32 0.61 28.45
CA PRO A 520 -20.99 -0.77 28.80
C PRO A 520 -19.47 -1.01 28.83
N LYS A 521 -19.00 -1.84 29.75
CA LYS A 521 -17.59 -2.27 29.84
C LYS A 521 -17.31 -3.38 28.83
N ILE A 522 -16.99 -2.97 27.61
CA ILE A 522 -16.79 -3.82 26.44
C ILE A 522 -15.32 -4.00 26.06
N ARG A 523 -15.04 -5.00 25.22
CA ARG A 523 -13.78 -5.14 24.49
C ARG A 523 -13.93 -4.58 23.08
N TYR A 524 -13.64 -3.30 22.92
CA TYR A 524 -13.74 -2.62 21.62
C TYR A 524 -12.45 -2.76 20.79
N ALA A 525 -12.60 -3.01 19.48
CA ALA A 525 -11.52 -2.88 18.50
C ALA A 525 -12.03 -2.36 17.15
N GLY A 526 -11.18 -1.66 16.40
CA GLY A 526 -11.42 -1.32 15.00
C GLY A 526 -10.91 -2.38 14.04
N MET A 527 -11.30 -2.31 12.76
CA MET A 527 -10.59 -3.03 11.69
C MET A 527 -9.14 -2.55 11.60
N LEU A 528 -8.96 -1.23 11.60
CA LEU A 528 -7.68 -0.50 11.66
C LEU A 528 -7.73 0.50 12.81
N GLU A 529 -6.59 1.12 13.11
CA GLU A 529 -6.53 2.40 13.81
C GLU A 529 -7.25 3.46 12.96
N TYR A 530 -8.04 4.34 13.57
CA TYR A 530 -8.76 5.41 12.86
C TYR A 530 -8.07 6.76 13.00
N ASP A 531 -7.40 6.99 14.12
CA ASP A 531 -6.73 8.23 14.42
C ASP A 531 -5.54 7.92 15.33
N GLY A 532 -4.32 7.93 14.77
CA GLY A 532 -3.10 7.59 15.48
C GLY A 532 -2.64 8.64 16.50
N GLU A 533 -3.18 9.86 16.41
CA GLU A 533 -2.89 10.93 17.38
C GLU A 533 -3.76 10.78 18.63
N LEU A 534 -5.06 10.51 18.41
CA LEU A 534 -6.00 10.13 19.45
C LEU A 534 -5.76 8.70 19.97
N LYS A 535 -4.96 7.89 19.26
CA LYS A 535 -4.72 6.46 19.50
C LYS A 535 -6.04 5.68 19.56
N LEU A 536 -6.90 5.97 18.58
CA LEU A 536 -8.30 5.59 18.58
C LEU A 536 -8.63 4.73 17.35
N PRO A 537 -9.21 3.54 17.51
CA PRO A 537 -9.34 2.81 18.77
C PRO A 537 -7.98 2.32 19.28
N SER A 538 -7.81 2.19 20.60
CA SER A 538 -6.55 1.70 21.19
C SER A 538 -6.23 0.23 20.87
N ARG A 539 -7.18 -0.47 20.23
CA ARG A 539 -7.07 -1.83 19.72
C ARG A 539 -7.66 -1.92 18.32
N TYR A 540 -6.96 -2.65 17.44
CA TYR A 540 -7.38 -2.86 16.06
C TYR A 540 -6.96 -4.24 15.58
N LEU A 541 -7.74 -4.84 14.66
CA LEU A 541 -7.54 -6.20 14.19
C LEU A 541 -6.38 -6.32 13.20
N VAL A 542 -6.26 -5.35 12.29
CA VAL A 542 -5.21 -5.29 11.28
C VAL A 542 -4.17 -4.28 11.75
N SER A 543 -2.96 -4.76 12.05
CA SER A 543 -1.83 -3.85 12.30
C SER A 543 -1.38 -3.19 11.00
N PRO A 544 -0.82 -1.96 11.06
CA PRO A 544 -0.10 -1.36 9.93
C PRO A 544 0.94 -2.31 9.32
N PRO A 545 1.29 -2.15 8.04
CA PRO A 545 2.30 -3.00 7.40
C PRO A 545 3.66 -2.77 8.07
N GLU A 546 4.34 -3.84 8.46
CA GLU A 546 5.78 -3.74 8.77
C GLU A 546 6.52 -3.50 7.45
N ILE A 547 7.23 -2.37 7.37
CA ILE A 547 7.95 -1.99 6.16
C ILE A 547 9.44 -2.28 6.35
N ASP A 548 9.95 -3.21 5.57
CA ASP A 548 11.37 -3.56 5.50
C ASP A 548 12.18 -2.47 4.78
N ARG A 549 13.51 -2.55 4.86
CA ARG A 549 14.44 -1.90 3.93
C ARG A 549 14.16 -0.40 3.76
N THR A 550 13.92 0.30 4.87
CA THR A 550 13.64 1.73 4.88
C THR A 550 14.91 2.56 4.71
N SER A 551 14.76 3.86 4.43
CA SER A 551 15.90 4.76 4.29
C SER A 551 16.78 4.82 5.53
N GLY A 552 16.19 4.81 6.73
CA GLY A 552 16.94 4.76 7.99
C GLY A 552 17.79 3.49 8.12
N GLU A 553 17.23 2.33 7.75
CA GLU A 553 17.91 1.03 7.80
C GLU A 553 19.10 0.99 6.84
N TYR A 554 18.92 1.39 5.57
CA TYR A 554 20.04 1.47 4.61
C TYR A 554 21.09 2.51 5.01
N LEU A 555 20.71 3.70 5.45
CA LEU A 555 21.63 4.78 5.80
C LEU A 555 22.52 4.36 6.99
N THR A 556 21.92 3.82 8.05
CA THR A 556 22.68 3.32 9.22
C THR A 556 23.59 2.14 8.88
N HIS A 557 23.15 1.21 8.02
CA HIS A 557 24.02 0.15 7.49
C HIS A 557 25.21 0.66 6.66
N ASN A 558 25.11 1.85 6.08
CA ASN A 558 26.20 2.50 5.34
C ASN A 558 27.01 3.50 6.19
N GLY A 559 26.80 3.52 7.50
CA GLY A 559 27.58 4.34 8.44
C GLY A 559 27.11 5.79 8.56
N VAL A 560 25.97 6.15 7.97
CA VAL A 560 25.39 7.49 8.07
C VAL A 560 24.79 7.66 9.47
N SER A 561 25.29 8.64 10.20
CA SER A 561 24.81 9.02 11.52
C SER A 561 23.59 9.92 11.42
N THR A 562 22.52 9.65 12.18
CA THR A 562 21.26 10.36 12.09
C THR A 562 20.76 10.88 13.45
N PHE A 563 20.17 12.06 13.42
CA PHE A 563 19.44 12.66 14.52
C PHE A 563 17.97 12.82 14.11
N ALA A 564 17.04 12.43 14.96
CA ALA A 564 15.60 12.64 14.74
C ALA A 564 14.99 13.43 15.91
N CYS A 565 14.24 14.50 15.63
CA CYS A 565 13.60 15.31 16.67
C CYS A 565 12.22 15.83 16.27
N SER A 566 11.28 15.74 17.19
CA SER A 566 10.00 16.47 17.17
C SER A 566 9.45 16.51 18.59
N GLU A 567 8.28 17.13 18.78
CA GLU A 567 7.54 17.04 20.04
C GLU A 567 6.63 15.81 20.10
N THR A 568 6.16 15.46 21.30
CA THR A 568 5.41 14.21 21.61
C THR A 568 4.39 13.81 20.56
N VAL A 569 3.60 14.74 20.03
CA VAL A 569 2.54 14.47 19.02
C VAL A 569 3.07 13.92 17.70
N LYS A 570 4.26 14.32 17.23
CA LYS A 570 4.86 13.81 15.97
C LYS A 570 6.24 13.16 16.16
N PHE A 571 6.65 12.90 17.40
CA PHE A 571 7.85 12.11 17.69
C PHE A 571 7.79 10.70 17.11
N GLY A 572 6.64 10.02 17.23
CA GLY A 572 6.39 8.72 16.59
C GLY A 572 6.43 8.79 15.06
N HIS A 573 5.95 9.89 14.47
CA HIS A 573 6.00 10.10 13.02
C HIS A 573 7.44 10.21 12.50
N VAL A 574 8.30 10.99 13.15
CA VAL A 574 9.71 11.15 12.73
C VAL A 574 10.63 9.97 13.12
N THR A 575 10.12 8.97 13.86
CA THR A 575 10.85 7.76 14.30
C THR A 575 10.16 6.47 13.84
N PHE A 576 9.12 6.03 14.55
CA PHE A 576 8.38 4.78 14.32
C PHE A 576 7.84 4.62 12.89
N PHE A 577 7.04 5.59 12.42
CA PHE A 577 6.47 5.54 11.06
C PHE A 577 7.55 5.76 10.00
N TRP A 578 8.47 6.71 10.20
CA TRP A 578 9.63 6.89 9.31
C TRP A 578 10.46 5.61 9.10
N ASN A 579 10.60 4.81 10.14
CA ASN A 579 11.36 3.56 10.13
C ASN A 579 10.52 2.33 9.72
N GLY A 580 9.30 2.54 9.21
CA GLY A 580 8.46 1.48 8.65
C GLY A 580 7.60 0.75 9.67
N ASN A 581 6.96 1.52 10.56
CA ASN A 581 6.22 1.04 11.72
C ASN A 581 7.09 0.16 12.66
N ARG A 582 8.36 0.55 12.85
CA ARG A 582 9.35 -0.14 13.69
C ARG A 582 9.84 0.76 14.83
N SER A 583 9.71 0.29 16.07
CA SER A 583 10.19 1.00 17.26
C SER A 583 11.65 0.71 17.57
N GLY A 584 12.34 1.69 18.16
CA GLY A 584 13.75 1.58 18.54
C GLY A 584 14.71 2.00 17.43
N TYR A 585 16.00 1.81 17.69
CA TYR A 585 17.09 2.14 16.76
C TYR A 585 17.44 0.92 15.89
N PHE A 586 17.76 1.16 14.61
CA PHE A 586 18.50 0.20 13.79
C PHE A 586 19.95 0.09 14.28
N ASN A 587 20.55 1.19 14.73
CA ASN A 587 21.90 1.21 15.31
C ASN A 587 22.07 2.33 16.36
N GLU A 588 22.04 1.97 17.64
CA GLU A 588 22.18 2.87 18.80
C GLU A 588 23.46 3.73 18.81
N LYS A 589 24.48 3.39 18.01
CA LYS A 589 25.72 4.17 17.91
C LYS A 589 25.70 5.24 16.83
N LEU A 590 24.79 5.12 15.86
CA LEU A 590 24.65 6.03 14.73
C LEU A 590 23.39 6.89 14.83
N GLU A 591 22.41 6.48 15.63
CA GLU A 591 21.13 7.16 15.75
C GLU A 591 20.93 7.80 17.12
N GLN A 592 20.38 9.01 17.14
CA GLN A 592 19.91 9.65 18.37
C GLN A 592 18.53 10.28 18.13
N TYR A 593 17.54 9.85 18.90
CA TYR A 593 16.21 10.45 18.88
C TYR A 593 16.01 11.39 20.07
N VAL A 594 15.33 12.52 19.85
CA VAL A 594 14.98 13.51 20.88
C VAL A 594 13.49 13.80 20.80
N GLU A 595 12.78 13.48 21.87
CA GLU A 595 11.40 13.89 22.09
C GLU A 595 11.39 15.18 22.92
N ILE A 596 10.62 16.17 22.48
CA ILE A 596 10.31 17.37 23.26
C ILE A 596 8.89 17.23 23.81
N PRO A 597 8.64 17.35 25.13
CA PRO A 597 7.29 17.23 25.67
C PRO A 597 6.35 18.31 25.10
N SER A 598 5.28 17.89 24.41
CA SER A 598 4.21 18.80 23.97
C SER A 598 3.52 19.49 25.16
N ASP A 599 2.91 20.65 24.94
CA ASP A 599 2.07 21.28 25.97
C ASP A 599 0.82 20.42 26.27
N SER A 600 0.68 19.98 27.52
CA SER A 600 -0.41 19.08 27.95
C SER A 600 -1.57 19.83 28.62
N GLY A 601 -2.81 19.37 28.40
CA GLY A 601 -4.00 19.87 29.11
C GLY A 601 -4.59 21.18 28.57
N ILE A 602 -4.16 21.60 27.38
CA ILE A 602 -4.71 22.73 26.62
C ILE A 602 -4.88 22.35 25.15
N SER A 603 -5.77 23.03 24.43
CA SER A 603 -5.87 22.93 22.97
C SER A 603 -4.71 23.68 22.31
N PHE A 604 -4.21 23.20 21.16
CA PHE A 604 -3.00 23.74 20.53
C PHE A 604 -3.15 25.21 20.07
N ASN A 605 -4.36 25.66 19.70
CA ASN A 605 -4.64 27.06 19.39
C ASN A 605 -4.44 28.03 20.57
N VAL A 606 -4.37 27.54 21.82
CA VAL A 606 -4.02 28.36 22.99
C VAL A 606 -2.51 28.70 23.00
N LYS A 607 -1.67 27.86 22.38
CA LYS A 607 -0.23 28.08 22.21
C LYS A 607 0.21 27.66 20.79
N PRO A 608 -0.18 28.41 19.74
CA PRO A 608 -0.04 27.95 18.35
C PRO A 608 1.42 27.80 17.86
N LYS A 609 2.39 28.37 18.58
CA LYS A 609 3.82 28.15 18.29
C LYS A 609 4.33 26.76 18.72
N MET A 610 3.56 26.07 19.58
CA MET A 610 3.86 24.77 20.20
C MET A 610 5.35 24.67 20.59
N LYS A 611 6.07 23.63 20.15
CA LYS A 611 7.53 23.49 20.35
C LYS A 611 8.35 23.75 19.09
N ALA A 612 7.79 24.33 18.03
CA ALA A 612 8.46 24.51 16.74
C ALA A 612 9.85 25.15 16.83
N LEU A 613 9.98 26.22 17.63
CA LEU A 613 11.26 26.89 17.87
C LEU A 613 12.23 26.04 18.70
N GLU A 614 11.74 25.27 19.69
CA GLU A 614 12.59 24.38 20.50
C GLU A 614 13.12 23.20 19.66
N ILE A 615 12.30 22.65 18.76
CA ILE A 615 12.70 21.64 17.77
C ILE A 615 13.78 22.21 16.85
N ALA A 616 13.62 23.45 16.37
CA ALA A 616 14.61 24.14 15.55
C ALA A 616 15.92 24.42 16.31
N GLU A 617 15.88 24.73 17.61
CA GLU A 617 17.08 24.84 18.45
C GLU A 617 17.81 23.49 18.57
N LYS A 618 17.08 22.38 18.81
CA LYS A 618 17.70 21.05 18.84
C LYS A 618 18.30 20.66 17.50
N ALA A 619 17.63 20.94 16.39
CA ALA A 619 18.14 20.70 15.05
C ALA A 619 19.40 21.53 14.76
N ARG A 620 19.38 22.84 15.04
CA ARG A 620 20.55 23.74 14.93
C ARG A 620 21.73 23.18 15.72
N ASP A 621 21.51 22.83 16.98
CA ASP A 621 22.58 22.35 17.87
C ASP A 621 23.13 20.98 17.40
N ALA A 622 22.28 20.10 16.87
CA ALA A 622 22.70 18.84 16.25
C ALA A 622 23.55 19.09 14.98
N ILE A 623 23.12 19.98 14.09
CA ILE A 623 23.84 20.36 12.86
C ILE A 623 25.21 20.95 13.21
N LEU A 624 25.24 21.98 14.06
CA LEU A 624 26.47 22.67 14.45
C LEU A 624 27.44 21.79 15.25
N SER A 625 26.97 20.68 15.82
CA SER A 625 27.85 19.73 16.52
C SER A 625 28.77 18.93 15.59
N GLY A 626 28.43 18.82 14.29
CA GLY A 626 29.16 17.99 13.31
C GLY A 626 29.15 16.49 13.60
N LYS A 627 28.29 16.01 14.53
CA LYS A 627 28.19 14.60 14.92
C LYS A 627 27.27 13.76 14.05
N PHE A 628 26.41 14.40 13.27
CA PHE A 628 25.35 13.76 12.50
C PHE A 628 25.47 14.12 11.03
N ASP A 629 25.45 13.11 10.17
CA ASP A 629 25.37 13.26 8.72
C ASP A 629 23.95 13.67 8.30
N GLN A 630 22.91 13.23 9.02
CA GLN A 630 21.52 13.63 8.79
C GLN A 630 20.86 14.15 10.06
N VAL A 631 20.18 15.30 9.97
CA VAL A 631 19.33 15.86 11.02
C VAL A 631 17.91 15.97 10.49
N ARG A 632 17.07 15.02 10.88
CA ARG A 632 15.66 14.93 10.49
C ARG A 632 14.76 15.53 11.57
N VAL A 633 13.87 16.43 11.19
CA VAL A 633 12.87 16.97 12.12
C VAL A 633 11.49 17.07 11.50
N ASN A 634 10.49 17.07 12.38
CA ASN A 634 9.10 17.39 12.04
C ASN A 634 8.64 18.57 12.90
N LEU A 635 7.99 19.55 12.28
CA LEU A 635 7.42 20.75 12.89
C LEU A 635 5.88 20.61 12.86
N PRO A 636 5.22 20.23 13.98
CA PRO A 636 3.81 19.81 13.96
C PRO A 636 2.78 20.94 13.84
N ASN A 637 3.21 22.17 14.08
CA ASN A 637 2.33 23.24 14.53
C ASN A 637 1.31 23.70 13.50
N SER A 638 1.63 23.67 12.19
CA SER A 638 0.65 23.98 11.15
C SER A 638 -0.50 22.98 11.11
N ASP A 639 -0.21 21.68 11.25
CA ASP A 639 -1.21 20.62 11.29
C ASP A 639 -2.04 20.61 12.59
N MET A 640 -1.36 20.51 13.73
CA MET A 640 -2.00 20.36 15.04
C MET A 640 -2.87 21.56 15.43
N VAL A 641 -2.53 22.76 14.94
CA VAL A 641 -3.36 23.96 15.11
C VAL A 641 -4.43 24.04 14.01
N GLY A 642 -4.12 23.61 12.77
CA GLY A 642 -5.10 23.44 11.69
C GLY A 642 -6.29 22.55 12.10
N HIS A 643 -6.03 21.45 12.81
CA HIS A 643 -7.05 20.59 13.40
C HIS A 643 -8.01 21.26 14.40
N THR A 644 -7.64 22.41 14.99
CA THR A 644 -8.55 23.16 15.87
C THR A 644 -9.57 24.00 15.10
N GLY A 645 -9.32 24.27 13.81
CA GLY A 645 -10.17 25.15 13.00
C GLY A 645 -10.02 26.65 13.29
N ASP A 646 -9.06 27.04 14.13
CA ASP A 646 -8.82 28.42 14.55
C ASP A 646 -7.85 29.12 13.58
N ILE A 647 -8.42 29.85 12.61
CA ILE A 647 -7.68 30.52 11.51
C ILE A 647 -6.57 31.43 12.04
N ASP A 648 -6.88 32.31 13.00
CA ASP A 648 -5.92 33.27 13.54
C ASP A 648 -4.77 32.55 14.27
N ALA A 649 -5.07 31.47 14.99
CA ALA A 649 -4.06 30.64 15.62
C ALA A 649 -3.21 29.87 14.59
N THR A 650 -3.80 29.31 13.53
CA THR A 650 -3.07 28.59 12.47
C THR A 650 -2.15 29.53 11.69
N VAL A 651 -2.53 30.80 11.47
CA VAL A 651 -1.63 31.82 10.92
C VAL A 651 -0.39 32.02 11.79
N VAL A 652 -0.55 32.13 13.12
CA VAL A 652 0.58 32.24 14.06
C VAL A 652 1.42 30.94 14.11
N ALA A 653 0.79 29.78 13.88
CA ALA A 653 1.50 28.52 13.75
C ALA A 653 2.39 28.52 12.49
N CYS A 654 1.86 28.87 11.32
CA CYS A 654 2.63 28.94 10.09
C CYS A 654 3.80 29.94 10.16
N GLU A 655 3.62 31.10 10.80
CA GLU A 655 4.72 32.05 11.09
C GLU A 655 5.83 31.40 11.94
N ALA A 656 5.46 30.68 13.01
CA ALA A 656 6.42 30.02 13.88
C ALA A 656 7.17 28.87 13.18
N ALA A 657 6.52 28.18 12.24
CA ALA A 657 7.16 27.16 11.41
C ALA A 657 8.17 27.77 10.40
N ASP A 658 7.86 28.92 9.78
CA ASP A 658 8.82 29.63 8.89
C ASP A 658 10.09 30.05 9.65
N VAL A 659 9.93 30.63 10.85
CA VAL A 659 11.05 31.02 11.72
C VAL A 659 11.87 29.79 12.15
N ALA A 660 11.22 28.67 12.46
CA ALA A 660 11.87 27.41 12.77
C ALA A 660 12.69 26.88 11.58
N VAL A 661 12.14 26.89 10.35
CA VAL A 661 12.87 26.56 9.12
C VAL A 661 14.10 27.46 8.96
N LYS A 662 13.94 28.79 9.11
CA LYS A 662 15.04 29.76 8.97
C LYS A 662 16.22 29.45 9.88
N MET A 663 15.96 29.13 11.15
CA MET A 663 16.99 28.78 12.14
C MET A 663 17.78 27.53 11.74
N ILE A 664 17.11 26.53 11.13
CA ILE A 664 17.74 25.31 10.65
C ILE A 664 18.56 25.58 9.38
N LEU A 665 18.03 26.38 8.44
CA LEU A 665 18.76 26.74 7.22
C LEU A 665 20.02 27.55 7.52
N ASP A 666 19.97 28.46 8.50
CA ASP A 666 21.14 29.23 8.96
C ASP A 666 22.21 28.32 9.60
N ALA A 667 21.83 27.21 10.22
CA ALA A 667 22.77 26.21 10.72
C ALA A 667 23.44 25.44 9.55
N ILE A 668 22.64 25.06 8.54
CA ILE A 668 23.12 24.39 7.32
C ILE A 668 24.11 25.26 6.53
N GLU A 669 23.84 26.57 6.41
CA GLU A 669 24.74 27.53 5.78
C GLU A 669 26.12 27.54 6.46
N GLN A 670 26.15 27.58 7.80
CA GLN A 670 27.38 27.61 8.60
C GLN A 670 28.24 26.35 8.43
N VAL A 671 27.62 25.17 8.36
CA VAL A 671 28.36 23.90 8.14
C VAL A 671 28.59 23.56 6.67
N LYS A 672 28.12 24.40 5.74
CA LYS A 672 28.12 24.15 4.28
C LYS A 672 27.46 22.82 3.91
N GLY A 673 26.33 22.56 4.57
CA GLY A 673 25.51 21.37 4.39
C GLY A 673 24.45 21.53 3.29
N ILE A 674 23.51 20.60 3.27
CA ILE A 674 22.35 20.58 2.38
C ILE A 674 21.07 20.66 3.22
N TYR A 675 20.05 21.35 2.73
CA TYR A 675 18.69 21.24 3.27
C TYR A 675 17.76 20.56 2.28
N VAL A 676 16.79 19.85 2.82
CA VAL A 676 15.60 19.32 2.15
C VAL A 676 14.40 19.71 3.01
N VAL A 677 13.52 20.57 2.50
CA VAL A 677 12.30 21.01 3.19
C VAL A 677 11.10 20.49 2.43
N THR A 678 10.19 19.78 3.10
CA THR A 678 8.97 19.21 2.51
C THR A 678 7.85 19.18 3.55
N ALA A 679 6.66 18.70 3.16
CA ALA A 679 5.62 18.26 4.08
C ALA A 679 5.23 16.80 3.82
N ASP A 680 4.39 16.26 4.69
CA ASP A 680 3.80 14.91 4.67
C ASP A 680 2.36 14.91 4.13
N HIS A 681 1.60 15.99 4.32
CA HIS A 681 0.31 16.28 3.68
C HIS A 681 -0.05 17.78 3.83
N GLY A 682 -1.24 18.17 3.35
CA GLY A 682 -1.82 19.50 3.57
C GLY A 682 -2.87 19.53 4.68
N ASN A 683 -3.05 20.71 5.29
CA ASN A 683 -4.04 21.05 6.31
C ASN A 683 -4.23 22.59 6.32
N ALA A 684 -3.18 23.32 6.71
CA ALA A 684 -3.25 24.77 6.99
C ALA A 684 -3.47 25.66 5.75
N GLU A 685 -3.37 25.13 4.53
CA GLU A 685 -3.64 25.87 3.29
C GLU A 685 -5.13 25.96 2.93
N ASP A 686 -6.04 25.33 3.68
CA ASP A 686 -7.49 25.44 3.44
C ASP A 686 -8.35 25.23 4.70
N MET A 687 -8.52 26.27 5.53
CA MET A 687 -9.25 26.18 6.81
C MET A 687 -10.79 26.14 6.69
N VAL A 688 -11.36 26.03 5.48
CA VAL A 688 -12.82 26.03 5.24
C VAL A 688 -13.24 24.93 4.27
N LYS A 689 -14.40 24.32 4.53
CA LYS A 689 -15.02 23.40 3.57
C LYS A 689 -15.41 24.20 2.33
N ARG A 690 -15.20 23.63 1.14
CA ARG A 690 -15.56 24.29 -0.14
C ARG A 690 -16.65 23.56 -0.89
N ASP A 691 -17.44 24.31 -1.63
CA ASP A 691 -18.43 23.77 -2.58
C ASP A 691 -17.76 23.25 -3.87
N LYS A 692 -18.56 22.68 -4.78
CA LYS A 692 -18.05 22.18 -6.08
C LYS A 692 -17.51 23.28 -7.01
N ALA A 693 -17.70 24.55 -6.69
CA ALA A 693 -17.14 25.69 -7.40
C ALA A 693 -15.90 26.28 -6.69
N GLY A 694 -15.42 25.66 -5.62
CA GLY A 694 -14.25 26.10 -4.85
C GLY A 694 -14.51 27.26 -3.88
N LYS A 695 -15.78 27.61 -3.62
CA LYS A 695 -16.14 28.69 -2.69
C LYS A 695 -16.31 28.16 -1.27
N PRO A 696 -15.97 28.94 -0.23
CA PRO A 696 -16.27 28.58 1.16
C PRO A 696 -17.75 28.24 1.35
N ALA A 697 -18.01 27.07 1.93
CA ALA A 697 -19.35 26.57 2.20
C ALA A 697 -19.92 27.22 3.46
N LEU A 698 -21.20 27.59 3.43
CA LEU A 698 -21.91 28.14 4.58
C LEU A 698 -22.85 27.09 5.19
N ASP A 699 -23.08 27.16 6.50
CA ASP A 699 -24.16 26.43 7.18
C ASP A 699 -25.54 27.04 6.88
N LYS A 700 -26.61 26.54 7.51
CA LYS A 700 -27.98 27.03 7.26
C LYS A 700 -28.20 28.43 7.85
N GLU A 701 -27.36 28.81 8.80
CA GLU A 701 -27.35 30.05 9.55
C GLU A 701 -26.47 31.12 8.87
N GLY A 702 -25.76 30.77 7.79
CA GLY A 702 -24.93 31.66 6.98
C GLY A 702 -23.48 31.82 7.47
N LYS A 703 -23.01 30.96 8.40
CA LYS A 703 -21.63 30.97 8.89
C LYS A 703 -20.74 30.03 8.07
N LEU A 704 -19.44 30.31 8.05
CA LEU A 704 -18.44 29.45 7.42
C LEU A 704 -18.42 28.05 8.07
N GLN A 705 -18.44 27.01 7.23
CA GLN A 705 -18.16 25.66 7.67
C GLN A 705 -16.64 25.45 7.72
N ILE A 706 -16.07 25.55 8.92
CA ILE A 706 -14.65 25.32 9.17
C ILE A 706 -14.23 23.91 8.74
N LEU A 707 -13.03 23.80 8.16
CA LEU A 707 -12.34 22.54 7.93
C LEU A 707 -11.34 22.30 9.06
N THR A 708 -11.39 21.11 9.64
CA THR A 708 -10.50 20.66 10.74
C THR A 708 -9.80 19.34 10.37
N SER A 709 -9.74 19.01 9.09
CA SER A 709 -9.16 17.80 8.53
C SER A 709 -8.09 18.15 7.52
N HIS A 710 -7.22 17.19 7.22
CA HIS A 710 -6.28 17.30 6.10
C HIS A 710 -6.98 17.52 4.76
N THR A 711 -6.19 17.82 3.74
CA THR A 711 -6.66 18.15 2.40
C THR A 711 -6.18 17.15 1.33
N LEU A 712 -6.59 17.40 0.08
CA LEU A 712 -6.10 16.71 -1.13
C LEU A 712 -5.03 17.55 -1.87
N LYS A 713 -4.37 18.50 -1.20
CA LYS A 713 -3.39 19.37 -1.84
C LYS A 713 -2.03 18.66 -2.03
N PRO A 714 -1.25 19.02 -3.05
CA PRO A 714 0.15 18.64 -3.10
C PRO A 714 0.94 19.41 -2.05
N VAL A 715 2.14 18.92 -1.73
CA VAL A 715 3.06 19.55 -0.77
C VAL A 715 4.28 20.14 -1.49
N PRO A 716 4.90 21.21 -0.96
CA PRO A 716 6.16 21.70 -1.49
C PRO A 716 7.29 20.72 -1.18
N ILE A 717 8.29 20.70 -2.04
CA ILE A 717 9.64 20.24 -1.69
C ILE A 717 10.70 21.21 -2.23
N ALA A 718 11.67 21.54 -1.40
CA ALA A 718 12.77 22.44 -1.70
C ALA A 718 14.12 21.82 -1.30
N ILE A 719 15.14 22.01 -2.12
CA ILE A 719 16.53 21.61 -1.82
C ILE A 719 17.50 22.79 -1.95
N GLY A 720 18.62 22.75 -1.24
CA GLY A 720 19.63 23.82 -1.32
C GLY A 720 20.70 23.74 -0.24
N GLY A 721 21.33 24.88 0.04
CA GLY A 721 22.47 25.02 0.96
C GLY A 721 23.84 24.95 0.25
N PRO A 722 24.94 25.43 0.88
CA PRO A 722 26.25 25.52 0.22
C PRO A 722 26.94 24.18 -0.03
N GLY A 723 26.39 23.10 0.54
CA GLY A 723 26.84 21.73 0.31
C GLY A 723 26.24 21.10 -0.95
N LEU A 724 25.17 21.69 -1.51
CA LEU A 724 24.52 21.18 -2.72
C LEU A 724 25.47 21.35 -3.92
N SER A 725 25.70 20.27 -4.66
CA SER A 725 26.56 20.30 -5.85
C SER A 725 25.97 21.20 -6.95
N GLU A 726 26.85 21.82 -7.72
CA GLU A 726 26.44 22.56 -8.93
C GLU A 726 25.74 21.60 -9.92
N GLY A 727 24.79 22.14 -10.70
CA GLY A 727 23.99 21.35 -11.63
C GLY A 727 22.90 20.47 -11.01
N VAL A 728 22.80 20.38 -9.67
CA VAL A 728 21.69 19.66 -9.03
C VAL A 728 20.38 20.45 -9.16
N ARG A 729 19.37 19.82 -9.76
CA ARG A 729 18.02 20.38 -9.91
C ARG A 729 16.95 19.30 -9.88
N PHE A 730 15.69 19.70 -9.70
CA PHE A 730 14.56 18.80 -9.88
C PHE A 730 14.35 18.43 -11.35
N ARG A 731 14.09 17.14 -11.56
CA ARG A 731 13.73 16.52 -12.82
C ARG A 731 12.36 16.96 -13.29
N LYS A 732 12.17 16.96 -14.61
CA LYS A 732 10.93 17.40 -15.29
C LYS A 732 10.27 16.27 -16.10
N ASP A 733 10.80 15.06 -16.01
CA ASP A 733 10.35 13.85 -16.71
C ASP A 733 9.61 12.85 -15.80
N LEU A 734 9.42 13.17 -14.52
CA LEU A 734 8.55 12.40 -13.62
C LEU A 734 7.10 12.86 -13.79
N GLU A 735 6.21 11.96 -14.23
CA GLU A 735 4.80 12.31 -14.50
C GLU A 735 4.00 12.59 -13.22
N THR A 736 4.25 11.85 -12.14
CA THR A 736 3.47 11.91 -10.89
C THR A 736 4.36 11.79 -9.64
N PRO A 737 5.32 12.72 -9.43
CA PRO A 737 6.20 12.67 -8.26
C PRO A 737 5.40 12.80 -6.95
N GLY A 738 5.77 11.99 -5.95
CA GLY A 738 5.14 11.94 -4.63
C GLY A 738 6.15 11.80 -3.50
N LEU A 739 5.66 11.63 -2.28
CA LEU A 739 6.49 11.52 -1.06
C LEU A 739 7.54 10.39 -1.12
N ALA A 740 7.21 9.26 -1.75
CA ALA A 740 8.11 8.11 -1.85
C ALA A 740 9.40 8.43 -2.64
N ASN A 741 9.37 9.37 -3.60
CA ASN A 741 10.55 9.81 -4.33
C ASN A 741 11.57 10.58 -3.45
N VAL A 742 11.17 11.06 -2.26
CA VAL A 742 12.03 11.83 -1.36
C VAL A 742 13.13 10.97 -0.74
N ALA A 743 12.85 9.71 -0.39
CA ALA A 743 13.86 8.81 0.20
C ALA A 743 15.07 8.60 -0.73
N ALA A 744 14.81 8.29 -2.01
CA ALA A 744 15.84 8.16 -3.03
C ALA A 744 16.58 9.49 -3.30
N THR A 745 15.87 10.62 -3.17
CA THR A 745 16.46 11.96 -3.28
C THR A 745 17.45 12.25 -2.14
N VAL A 746 17.09 11.93 -0.89
CA VAL A 746 17.96 12.10 0.29
C VAL A 746 19.17 11.15 0.22
N MET A 747 19.00 9.90 -0.23
CA MET A 747 20.13 8.98 -0.45
C MET A 747 21.13 9.50 -1.49
N ASN A 748 20.64 10.01 -2.61
CA ASN A 748 21.48 10.61 -3.65
C ASN A 748 22.24 11.83 -3.12
N LEU A 749 21.60 12.69 -2.32
CA LEU A 749 22.25 13.85 -1.68
C LEU A 749 23.31 13.46 -0.64
N HIS A 750 23.19 12.27 -0.01
CA HIS A 750 24.24 11.67 0.83
C HIS A 750 25.41 11.08 0.04
N GLY A 751 25.35 11.08 -1.30
CA GLY A 751 26.39 10.51 -2.17
C GLY A 751 26.28 9.00 -2.35
N PHE A 752 25.07 8.43 -2.25
CA PHE A 752 24.78 7.02 -2.54
C PHE A 752 23.81 6.86 -3.72
N VAL A 753 23.86 5.73 -4.42
CA VAL A 753 22.79 5.33 -5.34
C VAL A 753 21.67 4.69 -4.53
N ALA A 754 20.43 5.18 -4.68
CA ALA A 754 19.26 4.60 -4.03
C ALA A 754 18.97 3.15 -4.52
N PRO A 755 18.35 2.28 -3.69
CA PRO A 755 17.96 0.93 -4.08
C PRO A 755 17.09 0.89 -5.34
N ALA A 756 17.26 -0.13 -6.18
CA ALA A 756 16.59 -0.23 -7.48
C ALA A 756 15.06 -0.46 -7.40
N ASP A 757 14.54 -0.81 -6.22
CA ASP A 757 13.10 -0.94 -5.97
C ASP A 757 12.48 0.28 -5.26
N TYR A 758 13.24 1.36 -5.07
CA TYR A 758 12.70 2.64 -4.62
C TYR A 758 12.09 3.43 -5.79
N GLU A 759 11.13 4.29 -5.46
CA GLU A 759 10.63 5.30 -6.38
C GLU A 759 11.77 6.22 -6.89
N PRO A 760 11.77 6.61 -8.18
CA PRO A 760 12.88 7.36 -8.76
C PRO A 760 13.19 8.65 -8.00
N THR A 761 14.48 8.97 -7.89
CA THR A 761 14.92 10.25 -7.34
C THR A 761 14.29 11.45 -8.07
N LEU A 762 13.94 12.49 -7.31
CA LEU A 762 13.41 13.75 -7.83
C LEU A 762 14.49 14.59 -8.53
N ILE A 763 15.78 14.30 -8.31
CA ILE A 763 16.89 15.15 -8.78
C ILE A 763 17.67 14.56 -9.95
N GLU A 764 18.23 15.45 -10.77
CA GLU A 764 19.27 15.15 -11.73
C GLU A 764 20.48 16.05 -11.49
N VAL A 765 21.63 15.67 -12.04
CA VAL A 765 22.87 16.47 -12.03
C VAL A 765 23.23 16.79 -13.48
N VAL A 766 22.88 18.00 -13.92
CA VAL A 766 23.26 18.51 -15.25
C VAL A 766 24.70 19.00 -15.26
N GLU A 767 25.28 19.04 -16.46
CA GLU A 767 26.64 19.53 -16.75
C GLU A 767 26.64 21.00 -17.17
#